data_AF-A0A7R8VSG0-F1
#
_entry.id   AF-A0A7R8VSG0-F1
#
_cell.length_a   1.000
_cell.length_b   1.000
_cell.length_c   1.000
_cell.angle_alpha   90.00
_cell.angle_beta   90.00
_cell.angle_gamma   90.00
#
_symmetry.space_group_name_H-M   'P 1'
#
loop_
_entity.id
_entity.type
_entity.pdbx_description
1 polymer ?
#
loop_
_entity_poly.entity_id
_entity_poly.type
_entity_poly.pdbx_seq_one_letter_code
_entity_poly.pdbx_strand_id
1 'polypeptide(L)'
;MATKLSVNFSVTNGTTNDGFTQLWDSKFKRRHTTPWDAALPMSRPPSLLSVLVVAVAAVVCYANSVDGHFVFDDSEAVVNNEDLRPNMPLWNLLHNDFWGTRLTHNHSHKSYRPLTVLSFRWNYWMSEGLKPWGFHVTNVLLHCLVSVLSLLVYDRLFGGHSPRAALLSALLFSVHPVHSEAVAGVVGRADLLCALLYFLSFLVYCSAVSIKGSFHQSSLVILSMGLAALAMLAKEQGITVIGLCSVYDIIIASRIHPSSISSFLYKNTCIPFSKKRRKSVNGSWDNGNVNSRVSCSDEEEGEVELTTLRPLWFRHFAMLMTGIVVLLLRWRVMGSIPPTFQIVDNPASFSDSFIIRILTYNYIYALNVWLLVCPEWLCFDWSMGCVPLLNWQDPRVAAVVTLWLGIAGILWRVATLRSSPTHRSLSMSLALTVIPFLPATNLFFRVGFVIAERVLYLPSAGFCMLVVLGLRQLAVLSNAKRVMKSICLEEERGELPTRPAERLEGRLSRILIVQRSVSRVYLKCGCITSTASTRAGFVCPLNAKVHYNIAKNAADSGNKTYAVLEYTEALRLNPEYDQAMNNLANILKDERKLTEAELLLRRAVRLSFRHMLSATETTHSENAAPFRLPPLTPANTRNVSFTPPPSPNVIKPMLLARVLLPVD
;
A
#
# COMPACT_ATOMS: atom_id res chain seq x y z
N MET A 1 46.22 2.97 -27.33
CA MET A 1 46.74 3.38 -26.01
C MET A 1 45.68 3.09 -24.97
N ALA A 2 45.81 1.93 -24.32
CA ALA A 2 44.89 1.44 -23.29
C ALA A 2 45.44 1.84 -21.91
N THR A 3 44.67 2.61 -21.14
CA THR A 3 44.97 2.90 -19.73
C THR A 3 44.18 1.95 -18.85
N LYS A 4 44.93 1.02 -18.24
CA LYS A 4 44.48 0.00 -17.29
C LYS A 4 43.84 0.62 -16.04
N LEU A 5 42.55 0.38 -15.84
CA LEU A 5 41.96 0.35 -14.50
C LEU A 5 42.39 -0.96 -13.82
N SER A 6 43.38 -0.87 -12.94
CA SER A 6 43.72 -1.95 -12.01
C SER A 6 43.00 -1.68 -10.69
N VAL A 7 41.93 -2.43 -10.44
CA VAL A 7 41.34 -2.57 -9.10
C VAL A 7 42.20 -3.61 -8.39
N ASN A 8 43.12 -3.17 -7.54
CA ASN A 8 43.90 -4.06 -6.70
C ASN A 8 42.99 -4.65 -5.61
N PHE A 9 42.50 -5.86 -5.84
CA PHE A 9 42.14 -6.79 -4.78
C PHE A 9 43.42 -7.46 -4.29
N SER A 10 44.00 -6.98 -3.18
CA SER A 10 45.04 -7.73 -2.49
C SER A 10 44.38 -8.88 -1.72
N VAL A 11 44.37 -10.05 -2.35
CA VAL A 11 44.15 -11.34 -1.69
C VAL A 11 45.33 -11.58 -0.76
N THR A 12 45.10 -11.44 0.54
CA THR A 12 45.99 -12.02 1.56
C THR A 12 45.35 -13.32 2.02
N ASN A 13 45.98 -14.43 1.64
CA ASN A 13 45.65 -15.76 2.12
C ASN A 13 45.98 -15.84 3.62
N GLY A 14 44.99 -16.12 4.46
CA GLY A 14 45.18 -16.33 5.89
C GLY A 14 43.86 -16.50 6.68
N THR A 15 43.34 -17.72 6.69
CA THR A 15 42.52 -18.35 7.75
C THR A 15 41.28 -17.60 8.32
N THR A 16 40.11 -18.02 7.82
CA THR A 16 38.83 -18.26 8.53
C THR A 16 38.30 -17.29 9.60
N ASN A 17 37.12 -16.74 9.29
CA ASN A 17 36.08 -16.11 10.13
C ASN A 17 36.35 -14.72 10.73
N ASP A 18 35.31 -13.89 10.67
CA ASP A 18 35.07 -12.62 11.40
C ASP A 18 35.44 -11.28 10.74
N GLY A 19 35.13 -11.12 9.45
CA GLY A 19 35.25 -9.84 8.74
C GLY A 19 34.01 -8.92 8.73
N PHE A 20 32.81 -9.41 9.08
CA PHE A 20 31.55 -8.64 8.90
C PHE A 20 31.01 -7.97 10.18
N THR A 21 31.63 -8.22 11.34
CA THR A 21 31.15 -7.80 12.68
C THR A 21 31.86 -6.59 13.27
N GLN A 22 33.01 -6.16 12.72
CA GLN A 22 33.86 -5.15 13.38
C GLN A 22 33.60 -3.68 13.02
N LEU A 23 32.68 -3.37 12.11
CA LEU A 23 32.27 -1.97 11.84
C LEU A 23 31.15 -1.47 12.79
N TRP A 24 30.73 -2.27 13.78
CA TRP A 24 29.56 -1.99 14.60
C TRP A 24 29.79 -1.85 16.12
N ASP A 25 30.99 -2.09 16.67
CA ASP A 25 31.14 -2.18 18.14
C ASP A 25 32.29 -1.41 18.81
N SER A 26 32.95 -0.47 18.13
CA SER A 26 34.06 0.29 18.74
C SER A 26 33.80 1.78 18.85
N LYS A 27 32.91 2.17 19.78
CA LYS A 27 32.96 3.40 20.60
C LYS A 27 31.63 3.61 21.33
N PHE A 28 31.37 2.88 22.41
CA PHE A 28 30.61 3.37 23.56
C PHE A 28 30.69 2.32 24.66
N LYS A 29 31.40 2.64 25.76
CA LYS A 29 31.27 1.91 27.03
C LYS A 29 29.79 2.00 27.44
N ARG A 30 29.02 0.93 27.20
CA ARG A 30 27.58 0.88 27.50
C ARG A 30 27.38 0.89 29.02
N ARG A 31 26.77 1.96 29.54
CA ARG A 31 25.94 1.83 30.76
C ARG A 31 24.84 0.81 30.41
N HIS A 32 24.62 -0.19 31.27
CA HIS A 32 23.59 -1.22 31.09
C HIS A 32 22.19 -0.59 31.12
N THR A 33 21.74 -0.02 30.00
CA THR A 33 20.34 0.34 29.79
C THR A 33 19.66 -0.78 29.02
N THR A 34 18.52 -1.25 29.52
CA THR A 34 17.69 -2.23 28.82
C THR A 34 17.29 -1.67 27.45
N PRO A 35 17.42 -2.44 26.35
CA PRO A 35 17.00 -1.98 25.02
C PRO A 35 15.55 -1.49 25.01
N TRP A 36 15.25 -0.44 24.23
CA TRP A 36 13.90 0.14 24.16
C TRP A 36 12.82 -0.88 23.76
N ASP A 37 13.20 -1.86 22.94
CA ASP A 37 12.33 -2.93 22.45
C ASP A 37 12.34 -4.19 23.33
N ALA A 38 13.01 -4.18 24.48
CA ALA A 38 13.11 -5.35 25.36
C ALA A 38 11.75 -5.81 25.92
N ALA A 39 10.77 -4.91 25.96
CA ALA A 39 9.40 -5.24 26.35
C ALA A 39 8.66 -6.07 25.29
N LEU A 40 9.10 -6.05 24.02
CA LEU A 40 8.50 -6.87 22.99
C LEU A 40 8.77 -8.35 23.26
N PRO A 41 7.77 -9.22 23.08
CA PRO A 41 7.89 -10.63 23.42
C PRO A 41 8.62 -11.38 22.30
N MET A 42 9.84 -10.99 21.92
CA MET A 42 10.66 -11.73 20.97
C MET A 42 12.10 -11.86 21.44
N SER A 43 12.72 -12.99 21.08
CA SER A 43 14.17 -13.12 21.16
C SER A 43 14.84 -12.11 20.23
N ARG A 44 16.12 -11.81 20.47
CA ARG A 44 16.93 -11.01 19.55
C ARG A 44 17.68 -11.98 18.64
N PRO A 45 17.14 -12.34 17.46
CA PRO A 45 17.86 -13.22 16.56
C PRO A 45 19.08 -12.50 15.96
N PRO A 46 20.09 -13.26 15.49
CA PRO A 46 21.13 -12.74 14.62
C PRO A 46 20.53 -12.04 13.39
N SER A 47 21.26 -11.09 12.82
CA SER A 47 20.82 -10.34 11.63
C SER A 47 20.53 -11.25 10.44
N LEU A 48 21.41 -12.21 10.15
CA LEU A 48 21.21 -13.18 9.08
C LEU A 48 19.96 -14.03 9.29
N LEU A 49 19.73 -14.50 10.53
CA LEU A 49 18.53 -15.27 10.85
C LEU A 49 17.26 -14.42 10.67
N SER A 50 17.31 -13.13 11.01
CA SER A 50 16.19 -12.21 10.79
C SER A 50 15.82 -12.10 9.31
N VAL A 51 16.82 -11.96 8.44
CA VAL A 51 16.64 -11.92 6.99
C VAL A 51 16.04 -13.23 6.47
N LEU A 52 16.60 -14.37 6.90
CA LEU A 52 16.13 -15.69 6.47
C LEU A 52 14.68 -15.94 6.91
N VAL A 53 14.32 -15.60 8.15
CA VAL A 53 12.96 -15.82 8.66
C VAL A 53 11.94 -14.96 7.93
N VAL A 54 12.26 -13.69 7.64
CA VAL A 54 11.38 -12.81 6.83
C VAL A 54 11.24 -13.33 5.39
N ALA A 55 12.34 -13.74 4.77
CA ALA A 55 12.33 -14.28 3.41
C ALA A 55 11.50 -15.58 3.32
N VAL A 56 11.71 -16.51 4.23
CA VAL A 56 10.95 -17.77 4.29
C VAL A 56 9.46 -17.50 4.55
N ALA A 57 9.13 -16.60 5.48
CA ALA A 57 7.74 -16.24 5.75
C ALA A 57 7.03 -15.67 4.51
N ALA A 58 7.70 -14.74 3.81
CA ALA A 58 7.19 -14.17 2.56
C ALA A 58 6.98 -15.25 1.47
N VAL A 59 7.92 -16.17 1.29
CA VAL A 59 7.76 -17.22 0.25
C VAL A 59 6.67 -18.22 0.62
N VAL A 60 6.68 -18.76 1.85
CA VAL A 60 5.74 -19.80 2.28
C VAL A 60 4.30 -19.32 2.23
N CYS A 61 4.04 -18.07 2.60
CA CYS A 61 2.69 -17.50 2.61
C CYS A 61 2.06 -17.40 1.21
N TYR A 62 2.87 -17.19 0.17
CA TYR A 62 2.40 -16.97 -1.20
C TYR A 62 2.81 -18.09 -2.17
N ALA A 63 3.47 -19.16 -1.71
CA ALA A 63 3.91 -20.26 -2.58
C ALA A 63 2.75 -20.95 -3.31
N ASN A 64 1.58 -21.02 -2.68
CA ASN A 64 0.35 -21.53 -3.27
C ASN A 64 -0.23 -20.64 -4.39
N SER A 65 0.30 -19.43 -4.59
CA SER A 65 -0.08 -18.59 -5.73
C SER A 65 0.63 -18.99 -7.03
N VAL A 66 1.67 -19.84 -6.96
CA VAL A 66 2.50 -20.21 -8.11
C VAL A 66 1.73 -21.04 -9.14
N ASP A 67 0.83 -21.90 -8.69
CA ASP A 67 -0.01 -22.74 -9.56
C ASP A 67 -1.26 -22.00 -10.10
N GLY A 68 -1.30 -20.67 -9.95
CA GLY A 68 -2.38 -19.83 -10.46
C GLY A 68 -2.39 -19.72 -11.99
N HIS A 69 -3.58 -19.46 -12.54
CA HIS A 69 -3.76 -19.09 -13.95
C HIS A 69 -3.84 -17.57 -14.11
N PHE A 70 -3.67 -17.07 -15.36
CA PHE A 70 -3.97 -15.68 -15.67
C PHE A 70 -5.48 -15.44 -15.52
N VAL A 71 -5.85 -14.58 -14.58
CA VAL A 71 -7.25 -14.27 -14.27
C VAL A 71 -7.50 -12.77 -14.27
N PHE A 72 -8.72 -12.37 -14.58
CA PHE A 72 -9.16 -10.96 -14.51
C PHE A 72 -8.24 -10.01 -15.29
N ASP A 73 -7.71 -8.97 -14.65
CA ASP A 73 -6.80 -7.97 -15.22
C ASP A 73 -5.57 -8.58 -15.92
N ASP A 74 -5.14 -9.78 -15.51
CA ASP A 74 -3.97 -10.45 -16.11
C ASP A 74 -4.22 -10.80 -17.59
N SER A 75 -5.48 -11.04 -17.97
CA SER A 75 -5.84 -11.35 -19.36
C SER A 75 -5.51 -10.18 -20.27
N GLU A 76 -5.89 -8.95 -19.88
CA GLU A 76 -5.65 -7.77 -20.71
C GLU A 76 -4.20 -7.28 -20.57
N ALA A 77 -3.66 -7.23 -19.37
CA ALA A 77 -2.33 -6.66 -19.14
C ALA A 77 -1.18 -7.55 -19.63
N VAL A 78 -1.39 -8.87 -19.72
CA VAL A 78 -0.34 -9.86 -20.04
C VAL A 78 -0.70 -10.71 -21.24
N VAL A 79 -1.87 -11.35 -21.25
CA VAL A 79 -2.21 -12.32 -22.32
C VAL A 79 -2.48 -11.61 -23.65
N ASN A 80 -3.31 -10.57 -23.64
CA ASN A 80 -3.73 -9.83 -24.83
C ASN A 80 -2.83 -8.63 -25.15
N ASN A 81 -1.82 -8.37 -24.32
CA ASN A 81 -0.92 -7.24 -24.51
C ASN A 81 0.18 -7.56 -25.53
N GLU A 82 0.08 -6.95 -26.70
CA GLU A 82 1.03 -7.13 -27.80
C GLU A 82 2.43 -6.59 -27.50
N ASP A 83 2.59 -5.67 -26.55
CA ASP A 83 3.90 -5.10 -26.21
C ASP A 83 4.87 -6.12 -25.59
N LEU A 84 4.34 -7.25 -25.08
CA LEU A 84 5.12 -8.35 -24.55
C LEU A 84 5.71 -9.24 -25.64
N ARG A 85 5.24 -9.14 -26.88
CA ARG A 85 5.71 -10.00 -27.97
C ARG A 85 7.14 -9.63 -28.38
N PRO A 86 8.00 -10.61 -28.70
CA PRO A 86 9.39 -10.35 -29.07
C PRO A 86 9.52 -9.50 -30.34
N ASN A 87 8.55 -9.62 -31.26
CA ASN A 87 8.56 -8.95 -32.56
C ASN A 87 8.19 -7.45 -32.48
N MET A 88 7.61 -7.00 -31.36
CA MET A 88 7.19 -5.61 -31.19
C MET A 88 8.35 -4.75 -30.70
N PRO A 89 8.57 -3.52 -31.19
CA PRO A 89 9.70 -2.69 -30.78
C PRO A 89 9.57 -2.23 -29.32
N LEU A 90 10.68 -2.21 -28.56
CA LEU A 90 10.70 -1.76 -27.16
C LEU A 90 10.25 -0.29 -26.98
N TRP A 91 10.38 0.53 -28.02
CA TRP A 91 9.96 1.93 -28.00
C TRP A 91 8.44 2.10 -27.81
N ASN A 92 7.64 1.09 -28.16
CA ASN A 92 6.20 1.09 -27.92
C ASN A 92 5.85 1.23 -26.44
N LEU A 93 6.68 0.66 -25.55
CA LEU A 93 6.49 0.75 -24.10
C LEU A 93 6.42 2.20 -23.61
N LEU A 94 7.09 3.13 -24.31
CA LEU A 94 7.08 4.55 -23.95
C LEU A 94 5.88 5.32 -24.49
N HIS A 95 5.13 4.74 -25.44
CA HIS A 95 4.00 5.37 -26.14
C HIS A 95 2.66 4.71 -25.83
N ASN A 96 2.68 3.49 -25.30
CA ASN A 96 1.51 2.73 -24.91
C ASN A 96 1.26 2.83 -23.40
N ASP A 97 0.01 2.63 -23.02
CA ASP A 97 -0.38 2.46 -21.63
C ASP A 97 -0.08 1.02 -21.15
N PHE A 98 -0.33 0.81 -19.86
CA PHE A 98 -0.13 -0.46 -19.16
C PHE A 98 -0.82 -1.67 -19.84
N TRP A 99 -1.88 -1.44 -20.62
CA TRP A 99 -2.70 -2.47 -21.25
C TRP A 99 -2.31 -2.72 -22.72
N GLY A 100 -1.32 -1.99 -23.25
CA GLY A 100 -0.86 -2.11 -24.64
C GLY A 100 -1.58 -1.19 -25.64
N THR A 101 -2.40 -0.25 -25.17
CA THR A 101 -3.10 0.72 -26.03
C THR A 101 -2.28 2.00 -26.13
N ARG A 102 -2.17 2.63 -27.31
CA ARG A 102 -1.43 3.90 -27.44
C ARG A 102 -2.05 4.99 -26.54
N LEU A 103 -1.19 5.71 -25.82
CA LEU A 103 -1.56 6.80 -24.92
C LEU A 103 -2.31 7.94 -25.63
N THR A 104 -2.16 8.08 -26.95
CA THR A 104 -2.88 9.11 -27.72
C THR A 104 -4.32 8.74 -28.03
N HIS A 105 -4.70 7.46 -27.96
CA HIS A 105 -6.08 7.03 -28.23
C HIS A 105 -7.03 7.45 -27.11
N ASN A 106 -8.27 7.78 -27.47
CA ASN A 106 -9.32 8.20 -26.53
C ASN A 106 -9.76 7.08 -25.59
N HIS A 107 -9.68 5.82 -26.05
CA HIS A 107 -10.01 4.64 -25.24
C HIS A 107 -8.86 4.16 -24.34
N SER A 108 -7.69 4.80 -24.40
CA SER A 108 -6.59 4.46 -23.48
C SER A 108 -6.95 4.84 -22.04
N HIS A 109 -6.63 3.95 -21.10
CA HIS A 109 -6.77 4.22 -19.67
C HIS A 109 -5.76 5.27 -19.16
N LYS A 110 -4.81 5.70 -20.00
CA LYS A 110 -3.70 6.61 -19.68
C LYS A 110 -2.81 6.12 -18.53
N SER A 111 -2.91 4.85 -18.17
CA SER A 111 -2.10 4.24 -17.12
C SER A 111 -0.67 4.01 -17.61
N TYR A 112 0.19 5.02 -17.48
CA TYR A 112 1.58 4.93 -17.93
C TYR A 112 2.48 4.18 -16.93
N ARG A 113 2.84 2.93 -17.27
CA ARG A 113 3.66 2.03 -16.41
C ARG A 113 4.69 1.21 -17.20
N PRO A 114 5.58 1.85 -17.97
CA PRO A 114 6.48 1.17 -18.92
C PRO A 114 7.41 0.17 -18.25
N LEU A 115 7.87 0.46 -17.02
CA LEU A 115 8.80 -0.43 -16.31
C LEU A 115 8.14 -1.75 -15.92
N THR A 116 6.86 -1.71 -15.56
CA THR A 116 6.09 -2.91 -15.24
C THR A 116 5.85 -3.76 -16.49
N VAL A 117 5.44 -3.14 -17.60
CA VAL A 117 5.24 -3.87 -18.88
C VAL A 117 6.56 -4.46 -19.39
N LEU A 118 7.68 -3.72 -19.27
CA LEU A 118 9.01 -4.24 -19.58
C LEU A 118 9.34 -5.49 -18.76
N SER A 119 9.01 -5.49 -17.46
CA SER A 119 9.22 -6.65 -16.60
C SER A 119 8.36 -7.86 -17.01
N PHE A 120 7.14 -7.64 -17.51
CA PHE A 120 6.33 -8.73 -18.06
C PHE A 120 6.94 -9.28 -19.35
N ARG A 121 7.44 -8.39 -20.22
CA ARG A 121 8.12 -8.79 -21.46
C ARG A 121 9.38 -9.60 -21.20
N TRP A 122 10.22 -9.21 -20.23
CA TRP A 122 11.36 -10.00 -19.82
C TRP A 122 10.95 -11.36 -19.26
N ASN A 123 9.88 -11.41 -18.47
CA ASN A 123 9.36 -12.67 -17.94
C ASN A 123 8.83 -13.58 -19.05
N TYR A 124 8.12 -13.03 -20.05
CA TYR A 124 7.66 -13.75 -21.23
C TYR A 124 8.84 -14.38 -21.97
N TRP A 125 9.91 -13.62 -22.20
CA TRP A 125 11.12 -14.13 -22.85
C TRP A 125 11.78 -15.24 -22.04
N MET A 126 11.96 -15.04 -20.73
CA MET A 126 12.59 -16.02 -19.84
C MET A 126 11.76 -17.30 -19.66
N SER A 127 10.43 -17.20 -19.71
CA SER A 127 9.52 -18.35 -19.61
C SER A 127 9.24 -19.03 -20.96
N GLU A 128 9.82 -18.52 -22.05
CA GLU A 128 9.54 -18.98 -23.42
C GLU A 128 8.04 -18.90 -23.78
N GLY A 129 7.38 -17.82 -23.38
CA GLY A 129 5.97 -17.57 -23.68
C GLY A 129 5.11 -17.26 -22.45
N LEU A 130 3.79 -17.44 -22.61
CA LEU A 130 2.78 -17.18 -21.59
C LEU A 130 2.61 -18.39 -20.66
N LYS A 131 3.60 -18.66 -19.81
CA LYS A 131 3.51 -19.69 -18.77
C LYS A 131 3.18 -19.03 -17.41
N PRO A 132 1.94 -19.14 -16.88
CA PRO A 132 1.49 -18.40 -15.69
C PRO A 132 2.41 -18.54 -14.47
N TRP A 133 2.87 -19.76 -14.19
CA TRP A 133 3.71 -20.05 -13.03
C TRP A 133 4.97 -19.18 -12.97
N GLY A 134 5.62 -18.90 -14.11
CA GLY A 134 6.82 -18.08 -14.18
C GLY A 134 6.57 -16.62 -13.79
N PHE A 135 5.35 -16.13 -14.04
CA PHE A 135 4.93 -14.79 -13.66
C PHE A 135 4.62 -14.69 -12.17
N HIS A 136 3.93 -15.69 -11.62
CA HIS A 136 3.65 -15.77 -10.19
C HIS A 136 4.93 -15.94 -9.36
N VAL A 137 5.87 -16.80 -9.78
CA VAL A 137 7.18 -16.95 -9.11
C VAL A 137 7.91 -15.62 -9.02
N THR A 138 7.93 -14.84 -10.11
CA THR A 138 8.55 -13.51 -10.11
C THR A 138 7.91 -12.57 -9.10
N ASN A 139 6.58 -12.58 -8.96
CA ASN A 139 5.90 -11.76 -7.95
C ASN A 139 6.22 -12.21 -6.52
N VAL A 140 6.23 -13.52 -6.25
CA VAL A 140 6.63 -14.06 -4.94
C VAL A 140 8.07 -13.66 -4.59
N LEU A 141 9.00 -13.75 -5.56
CA LEU A 141 10.39 -13.32 -5.38
C LEU A 141 10.50 -11.82 -5.13
N LEU A 142 9.76 -10.99 -5.88
CA LEU A 142 9.72 -9.54 -5.65
C LEU A 142 9.17 -9.20 -4.26
N HIS A 143 8.09 -9.85 -3.82
CA HIS A 143 7.55 -9.67 -2.47
C HIS A 143 8.54 -10.09 -1.38
N CYS A 144 9.27 -11.19 -1.59
CA CYS A 144 10.35 -11.62 -0.71
C CYS A 144 11.45 -10.55 -0.60
N LEU A 145 11.92 -10.01 -1.73
CA LEU A 145 12.90 -8.92 -1.77
C LEU A 145 12.40 -7.66 -1.07
N VAL A 146 11.16 -7.25 -1.33
CA VAL A 146 10.54 -6.09 -0.68
C VAL A 146 10.39 -6.31 0.82
N SER A 147 10.01 -7.51 1.26
CA SER A 147 9.90 -7.87 2.68
C SER A 147 11.24 -7.82 3.39
N VAL A 148 12.30 -8.35 2.78
CA VAL A 148 13.67 -8.25 3.31
C VAL A 148 14.15 -6.80 3.36
N LEU A 149 13.87 -6.00 2.33
CA LEU A 149 14.19 -4.57 2.35
C LEU A 149 13.40 -3.80 3.41
N SER A 150 12.15 -4.19 3.67
CA SER A 150 11.33 -3.58 4.72
C SER A 150 11.99 -3.72 6.10
N LEU A 151 12.67 -4.85 6.37
CA LEU A 151 13.46 -5.03 7.59
C LEU A 151 14.53 -3.96 7.76
N LEU A 152 15.25 -3.62 6.67
CA LEU A 152 16.26 -2.57 6.67
C LEU A 152 15.62 -1.18 6.86
N VAL A 153 14.47 -0.94 6.24
CA VAL A 153 13.70 0.30 6.41
C VAL A 153 13.27 0.46 7.86
N TYR A 154 12.66 -0.57 8.48
CA TYR A 154 12.25 -0.50 9.87
C TYR A 154 13.44 -0.34 10.82
N ASP A 155 14.56 -1.01 10.57
CA ASP A 155 15.77 -0.83 11.38
C ASP A 155 16.22 0.65 11.38
N ARG A 156 16.24 1.30 10.21
CA ARG A 156 16.52 2.74 10.11
C ARG A 156 15.47 3.61 10.82
N LEU A 157 14.18 3.30 10.66
CA LEU A 157 13.08 4.06 11.27
C LEU A 157 12.99 3.91 12.81
N PHE A 158 13.50 2.81 13.36
CA PHE A 158 13.70 2.62 14.80
C PHE A 158 15.10 3.03 15.29
N GLY A 159 15.89 3.67 14.44
CA GLY A 159 17.19 4.26 14.77
C GLY A 159 18.35 3.27 14.91
N GLY A 160 18.24 2.04 14.40
CA GLY A 160 19.33 1.04 14.36
C GLY A 160 19.62 0.30 15.67
N HIS A 161 18.82 0.54 16.72
CA HIS A 161 19.05 -0.02 18.06
C HIS A 161 17.89 -0.90 18.56
N SER A 162 16.84 -1.10 17.74
CA SER A 162 15.63 -1.84 18.12
C SER A 162 15.32 -3.00 17.16
N PRO A 163 16.19 -4.01 17.09
CA PRO A 163 16.09 -5.10 16.12
C PRO A 163 14.82 -5.97 16.29
N ARG A 164 14.27 -6.09 17.50
CA ARG A 164 13.03 -6.86 17.74
C ARG A 164 11.84 -6.16 17.11
N ALA A 165 11.79 -4.84 17.25
CA ALA A 165 10.73 -4.03 16.66
C ALA A 165 10.80 -4.08 15.13
N ALA A 166 12.00 -3.92 14.57
CA ALA A 166 12.22 -4.01 13.13
C ALA A 166 11.82 -5.37 12.55
N LEU A 167 12.24 -6.47 13.21
CA LEU A 167 11.86 -7.82 12.81
C LEU A 167 10.35 -8.06 12.90
N LEU A 168 9.70 -7.61 13.98
CA LEU A 168 8.25 -7.82 14.13
C LEU A 168 7.48 -7.09 13.04
N SER A 169 7.86 -5.84 12.76
CA SER A 169 7.23 -5.04 11.70
C SER A 169 7.43 -5.68 10.33
N ALA A 170 8.63 -6.19 10.05
CA ALA A 170 8.93 -6.89 8.80
C ALA A 170 8.15 -8.20 8.65
N LEU A 171 8.01 -8.98 9.73
CA LEU A 171 7.21 -10.21 9.70
C LEU A 171 5.73 -9.94 9.54
N LEU A 172 5.19 -8.95 10.24
CA LEU A 172 3.78 -8.55 10.09
C LEU A 172 3.51 -8.07 8.66
N PHE A 173 4.44 -7.32 8.08
CA PHE A 173 4.35 -6.88 6.69
C PHE A 173 4.42 -8.09 5.73
N SER A 174 5.42 -8.97 5.85
CA SER A 174 5.62 -10.09 4.93
C SER A 174 4.49 -11.12 4.91
N VAL A 175 3.66 -11.14 5.95
CA VAL A 175 2.52 -12.08 6.08
C VAL A 175 1.19 -11.34 6.19
N HIS A 176 1.10 -10.10 5.69
CA HIS A 176 -0.13 -9.33 5.79
C HIS A 176 -1.14 -9.78 4.71
N PRO A 177 -2.35 -10.28 5.05
CA PRO A 177 -3.28 -10.78 4.04
C PRO A 177 -3.72 -9.75 3.00
N VAL A 178 -3.70 -8.44 3.32
CA VAL A 178 -3.98 -7.36 2.36
C VAL A 178 -3.06 -7.37 1.13
N HIS A 179 -1.89 -8.01 1.19
CA HIS A 179 -0.98 -8.12 0.04
C HIS A 179 -1.40 -9.18 -0.97
N SER A 180 -2.44 -9.95 -0.66
CA SER A 180 -3.00 -11.00 -1.52
C SER A 180 -3.14 -10.58 -2.99
N GLU A 181 -3.81 -9.45 -3.26
CA GLU A 181 -4.00 -8.95 -4.63
C GLU A 181 -2.66 -8.55 -5.28
N ALA A 182 -1.76 -7.91 -4.52
CA ALA A 182 -0.48 -7.42 -5.02
C ALA A 182 0.53 -8.54 -5.34
N VAL A 183 0.49 -9.65 -4.61
CA VAL A 183 1.44 -10.76 -4.75
C VAL A 183 0.88 -11.87 -5.64
N ALA A 184 -0.36 -12.30 -5.39
CA ALA A 184 -0.94 -13.43 -6.12
C ALA A 184 -1.39 -13.04 -7.54
N GLY A 185 -1.95 -11.85 -7.74
CA GLY A 185 -2.31 -11.35 -9.08
C GLY A 185 -1.07 -10.91 -9.86
N VAL A 186 -0.94 -11.32 -11.14
CA VAL A 186 0.27 -11.00 -11.93
C VAL A 186 0.38 -9.49 -12.14
N VAL A 187 -0.73 -8.81 -12.42
CA VAL A 187 -0.84 -7.34 -12.52
C VAL A 187 -0.36 -6.60 -11.27
N GLY A 188 -0.43 -7.23 -10.10
CA GLY A 188 0.09 -6.72 -8.83
C GLY A 188 1.59 -6.44 -8.84
N ARG A 189 2.33 -6.94 -9.84
CA ARG A 189 3.75 -6.64 -10.07
C ARG A 189 4.06 -5.14 -10.10
N ALA A 190 3.13 -4.30 -10.57
CA ALA A 190 3.26 -2.86 -10.55
C ALA A 190 3.52 -2.32 -9.13
N ASP A 191 2.80 -2.85 -8.14
CA ASP A 191 2.93 -2.49 -6.72
C ASP A 191 4.24 -2.99 -6.13
N LEU A 192 4.63 -4.22 -6.47
CA LEU A 192 5.86 -4.82 -5.96
C LEU A 192 7.13 -4.12 -6.47
N LEU A 193 7.20 -3.82 -7.77
CA LEU A 193 8.30 -3.06 -8.37
C LEU A 193 8.35 -1.62 -7.84
N CYS A 194 7.18 -0.98 -7.72
CA CYS A 194 7.06 0.33 -7.11
C CYS A 194 7.63 0.31 -5.68
N ALA A 195 7.19 -0.63 -4.84
CA ALA A 195 7.63 -0.74 -3.45
C ALA A 195 9.13 -1.07 -3.31
N LEU A 196 9.66 -1.92 -4.18
CA LEU A 196 11.09 -2.24 -4.24
C LEU A 196 11.93 -0.98 -4.46
N LEU A 197 11.60 -0.22 -5.51
CA LEU A 197 12.31 1.01 -5.85
C LEU A 197 12.05 2.14 -4.84
N TYR A 198 10.85 2.18 -4.26
CA TYR A 198 10.47 3.09 -3.19
C TYR A 198 11.36 2.89 -1.96
N PHE A 199 11.48 1.66 -1.44
CA PHE A 199 12.31 1.37 -0.28
C PHE A 199 13.80 1.57 -0.56
N LEU A 200 14.28 1.22 -1.76
CA LEU A 200 15.66 1.51 -2.17
C LEU A 200 15.93 3.02 -2.22
N SER A 201 15.03 3.80 -2.83
CA SER A 201 15.11 5.26 -2.87
C SER A 201 15.19 5.86 -1.47
N PHE A 202 14.34 5.38 -0.56
CA PHE A 202 14.31 5.81 0.83
C PHE A 202 15.60 5.44 1.60
N LEU A 203 16.11 4.22 1.45
CA LEU A 203 17.35 3.78 2.12
C LEU A 203 18.60 4.53 1.61
N VAL A 204 18.68 4.79 0.31
CA VAL A 204 19.72 5.62 -0.30
C VAL A 204 19.63 7.04 0.25
N TYR A 205 18.43 7.61 0.35
CA TYR A 205 18.23 8.93 0.94
C TYR A 205 18.66 8.99 2.42
N CYS A 206 18.26 8.00 3.22
CA CYS A 206 18.68 7.89 4.62
C CYS A 206 20.20 7.87 4.76
N SER A 207 20.89 7.21 3.82
CA SER A 207 22.35 7.15 3.78
C SER A 207 22.96 8.47 3.33
N ALA A 208 22.36 9.15 2.33
CA ALA A 208 22.78 10.47 1.87
C ALA A 208 22.78 11.50 2.99
N VAL A 209 21.74 11.50 3.83
CA VAL A 209 21.61 12.46 4.94
C VAL A 209 22.56 12.12 6.11
N SER A 210 23.02 10.87 6.22
CA SER A 210 23.97 10.45 7.26
C SER A 210 25.43 10.82 6.96
N ILE A 211 25.79 11.03 5.68
CA ILE A 211 27.16 11.32 5.25
C ILE A 211 27.43 12.83 5.32
N LYS A 212 28.59 13.20 5.87
CA LYS A 212 29.09 14.57 5.87
C LYS A 212 30.00 14.77 4.63
N GLY A 213 29.55 15.53 3.65
CA GLY A 213 30.35 15.89 2.48
C GLY A 213 29.50 16.28 1.26
N SER A 214 29.72 17.47 0.71
CA SER A 214 28.79 18.09 -0.27
C SER A 214 28.60 17.27 -1.55
N PHE A 215 29.67 16.68 -2.09
CA PHE A 215 29.60 15.97 -3.38
C PHE A 215 28.93 14.59 -3.25
N HIS A 216 29.41 13.76 -2.32
CA HIS A 216 28.89 12.39 -2.11
C HIS A 216 27.44 12.40 -1.58
N GLN A 217 27.08 13.37 -0.75
CA GLN A 217 25.70 13.57 -0.32
C GLN A 217 24.80 13.91 -1.53
N SER A 218 25.24 14.84 -2.38
CA SER A 218 24.46 15.26 -3.55
C SER A 218 24.27 14.12 -4.56
N SER A 219 25.30 13.31 -4.82
CA SER A 219 25.20 12.18 -5.73
C SER A 219 24.21 11.12 -5.24
N LEU A 220 24.20 10.83 -3.93
CA LEU A 220 23.22 9.90 -3.33
C LEU A 220 21.79 10.47 -3.33
N VAL A 221 21.61 11.78 -3.11
CA VAL A 221 20.29 12.41 -3.27
C VAL A 221 19.81 12.30 -4.71
N ILE A 222 20.66 12.55 -5.70
CA ILE A 222 20.33 12.39 -7.12
C ILE A 222 19.96 10.93 -7.44
N LEU A 223 20.73 9.96 -6.92
CA LEU A 223 20.42 8.54 -7.08
C LEU A 223 19.06 8.18 -6.45
N SER A 224 18.76 8.69 -5.25
CA SER A 224 17.46 8.51 -4.60
C SER A 224 16.32 9.07 -5.45
N MET A 225 16.48 10.28 -6.01
CA MET A 225 15.48 10.89 -6.88
C MET A 225 15.31 10.13 -8.21
N GLY A 226 16.41 9.60 -8.77
CA GLY A 226 16.35 8.71 -9.94
C GLY A 226 15.56 7.43 -9.66
N LEU A 227 15.79 6.81 -8.49
CA LEU A 227 15.02 5.64 -8.04
C LEU A 227 13.53 5.99 -7.80
N ALA A 228 13.23 7.18 -7.29
CA ALA A 228 11.85 7.66 -7.12
C ALA A 228 11.14 7.82 -8.48
N ALA A 229 11.84 8.35 -9.49
CA ALA A 229 11.32 8.45 -10.85
C ALA A 229 11.09 7.05 -11.46
N LEU A 230 12.02 6.11 -11.27
CA LEU A 230 11.84 4.71 -11.71
C LEU A 230 10.66 4.03 -10.99
N ALA A 231 10.47 4.26 -9.69
CA ALA A 231 9.32 3.76 -8.94
C ALA A 231 8.01 4.28 -9.56
N MET A 232 7.98 5.57 -9.93
CA MET A 232 6.85 6.18 -10.61
C MET A 232 6.52 5.55 -11.97
N LEU A 233 7.54 5.10 -12.72
CA LEU A 233 7.39 4.37 -13.98
C LEU A 233 6.87 2.93 -13.79
N ALA A 234 6.99 2.36 -12.59
CA ALA A 234 6.30 1.11 -12.24
C ALA A 234 4.85 1.38 -11.83
N LYS A 235 4.63 2.39 -10.97
CA LYS A 235 3.30 2.84 -10.54
C LYS A 235 3.33 4.28 -10.03
N GLU A 236 2.29 5.05 -10.28
CA GLU A 236 2.12 6.45 -9.86
C GLU A 236 2.38 6.74 -8.39
N GLN A 237 2.09 5.79 -7.49
CA GLN A 237 2.36 5.96 -6.07
C GLN A 237 3.85 6.12 -5.75
N GLY A 238 4.76 5.70 -6.63
CA GLY A 238 6.21 5.76 -6.41
C GLY A 238 6.73 7.16 -6.11
N ILE A 239 6.11 8.20 -6.67
CA ILE A 239 6.52 9.61 -6.45
C ILE A 239 6.40 10.04 -4.99
N THR A 240 5.52 9.39 -4.22
CA THR A 240 5.25 9.74 -2.83
C THR A 240 6.43 9.49 -1.89
N VAL A 241 7.47 8.76 -2.34
CA VAL A 241 8.71 8.57 -1.57
C VAL A 241 9.42 9.88 -1.27
N ILE A 242 9.29 10.88 -2.15
CA ILE A 242 9.86 12.22 -1.95
C ILE A 242 9.26 12.87 -0.70
N GLY A 243 7.95 12.69 -0.48
CA GLY A 243 7.26 13.14 0.72
C GLY A 243 7.77 12.43 1.98
N LEU A 244 7.95 11.10 1.91
CA LEU A 244 8.48 10.33 3.04
C LEU A 244 9.93 10.73 3.38
N CYS A 245 10.78 10.91 2.38
CA CYS A 245 12.16 11.39 2.54
C CYS A 245 12.18 12.78 3.19
N SER A 246 11.27 13.68 2.79
CA SER A 246 11.14 15.00 3.41
C SER A 246 10.76 14.91 4.89
N VAL A 247 9.78 14.07 5.24
CA VAL A 247 9.39 13.84 6.64
C VAL A 247 10.54 13.23 7.44
N TYR A 248 11.28 12.27 6.88
CA TYR A 248 12.46 11.69 7.52
C TYR A 248 13.55 12.73 7.77
N ASP A 249 13.84 13.60 6.80
CA ASP A 249 14.87 14.63 6.92
C ASP A 249 14.50 15.66 8.01
N ILE A 250 13.23 16.04 8.12
CA ILE A 250 12.74 16.97 9.14
C ILE A 250 12.76 16.31 10.54
N ILE A 251 12.16 15.12 10.67
CA ILE A 251 11.86 14.49 11.98
C ILE A 251 13.06 13.71 12.52
N ILE A 252 13.72 12.90 11.70
CA ILE A 252 14.80 12.02 12.16
C ILE A 252 16.17 12.69 12.02
N ALA A 253 16.48 13.26 10.85
CA ALA A 253 17.80 13.79 10.59
C ALA A 253 18.03 15.17 11.23
N SER A 254 17.11 16.11 11.00
CA SER A 254 17.21 17.48 11.49
C SER A 254 16.62 17.66 12.89
N ARG A 255 15.87 16.67 13.39
CA ARG A 255 15.22 16.67 14.71
C ARG A 255 14.38 17.92 14.98
N ILE A 256 13.75 18.46 13.95
CA ILE A 256 12.91 19.65 14.07
C ILE A 256 11.53 19.23 14.58
N HIS A 257 11.12 19.80 15.72
CA HIS A 257 9.80 19.57 16.28
C HIS A 257 8.77 20.57 15.73
N PRO A 258 7.52 20.16 15.44
CA PRO A 258 6.48 21.08 14.99
C PRO A 258 6.25 22.27 15.94
N SER A 259 6.34 22.05 17.25
CA SER A 259 6.21 23.09 18.28
C SER A 259 7.37 24.10 18.28
N SER A 260 8.56 23.69 17.83
CA SER A 260 9.71 24.58 17.70
C SER A 260 9.51 25.56 16.54
N ILE A 261 8.85 25.13 15.46
CA ILE A 261 8.53 25.98 14.31
C ILE A 261 7.55 27.10 14.68
N SER A 262 6.49 26.78 15.45
CA SER A 262 5.53 27.80 15.91
C SER A 262 6.18 28.83 16.83
N SER A 263 7.10 28.42 17.71
CA SER A 263 7.84 29.35 18.58
C SER A 263 8.81 30.25 17.79
N PHE A 264 9.42 29.72 16.72
CA PHE A 264 10.31 30.47 15.84
C PHE A 264 9.54 31.51 15.00
N LEU A 265 8.40 31.12 14.42
CA LEU A 265 7.53 32.03 13.68
C LEU A 265 6.98 33.13 14.60
N TYR A 266 6.51 32.78 15.80
CA TYR A 266 6.01 33.73 16.80
C TYR A 266 7.09 34.74 17.24
N LYS A 267 8.33 34.29 17.52
CA LYS A 267 9.44 35.21 17.88
C LYS A 267 9.82 36.16 16.75
N ASN A 268 9.73 35.73 15.49
CA ASN A 268 10.09 36.55 14.34
C ASN A 268 8.96 37.48 13.84
N THR A 269 7.69 37.17 14.12
CA THR A 269 6.56 38.08 13.83
C THR A 269 6.24 39.04 14.97
N CYS A 270 6.55 38.68 16.24
CA CYS A 270 6.19 39.49 17.41
C CYS A 270 7.33 40.33 18.01
N ILE A 271 8.55 40.33 17.46
CA ILE A 271 9.64 41.22 17.91
C ILE A 271 9.95 42.26 16.82
N PRO A 272 9.28 43.43 16.81
CA PRO A 272 9.85 44.61 16.18
C PRO A 272 10.92 45.21 17.10
N PHE A 273 12.15 45.27 16.60
CA PHE A 273 13.13 46.33 16.87
C PHE A 273 13.38 46.70 18.35
N SER A 274 14.10 45.86 19.12
CA SER A 274 14.88 46.35 20.25
C SER A 274 16.36 46.35 19.88
N LYS A 275 16.93 47.54 19.76
CA LYS A 275 18.35 47.81 19.49
C LYS A 275 19.24 46.95 20.40
N LYS A 276 19.96 46.01 19.82
CA LYS A 276 21.08 45.31 20.46
C LYS A 276 22.17 46.36 20.77
N ARG A 277 22.15 46.92 21.98
CA ARG A 277 23.24 47.76 22.51
C ARG A 277 24.46 46.85 22.65
N ARG A 278 25.43 46.96 21.75
CA ARG A 278 26.78 46.41 21.93
C ARG A 278 27.35 47.04 23.21
N LYS A 279 27.38 46.29 24.32
CA LYS A 279 28.29 46.62 25.42
C LYS A 279 29.68 46.16 24.98
N SER A 280 30.49 47.13 24.57
CA SER A 280 31.94 47.01 24.56
C SER A 280 32.39 46.74 26.00
N VAL A 281 33.02 45.59 26.25
CA VAL A 281 33.76 45.34 27.49
C VAL A 281 35.24 45.41 27.11
N ASN A 282 35.84 46.55 27.41
CA ASN A 282 37.28 46.71 27.56
C ASN A 282 37.67 46.29 28.99
N GLY A 283 38.84 45.66 29.15
CA GLY A 283 39.48 45.36 30.43
C GLY A 283 39.81 43.87 30.53
N SER A 284 41.05 43.48 30.20
CA SER A 284 42.22 43.44 31.07
C SER A 284 42.39 42.03 31.66
N TRP A 285 43.58 41.48 31.45
CA TRP A 285 44.00 40.18 31.94
C TRP A 285 44.13 40.23 33.46
N ASP A 286 43.57 39.24 34.16
CA ASP A 286 44.04 38.85 35.49
C ASP A 286 43.90 37.34 35.69
N ASN A 287 45.02 36.74 36.09
CA ASN A 287 45.16 35.35 36.51
C ASN A 287 44.52 35.18 37.89
N GLY A 288 43.56 34.26 38.03
CA GLY A 288 42.94 33.96 39.31
C GLY A 288 42.21 32.63 39.30
N ASN A 289 42.86 31.63 39.89
CA ASN A 289 42.39 30.27 40.12
C ASN A 289 41.11 30.26 40.99
N VAL A 290 39.97 29.82 40.45
CA VAL A 290 38.81 29.41 41.26
C VAL A 290 38.23 28.11 40.73
N ASN A 291 38.54 27.05 41.47
CA ASN A 291 37.92 25.74 41.39
C ASN A 291 36.44 25.87 41.81
N SER A 292 35.50 25.71 40.88
CA SER A 292 34.10 25.45 41.23
C SER A 292 33.56 24.31 40.38
N ARG A 293 33.28 23.19 41.05
CA ARG A 293 32.51 22.06 40.52
C ARG A 293 31.11 22.58 40.23
N VAL A 294 30.76 22.69 38.95
CA VAL A 294 29.36 22.77 38.51
C VAL A 294 28.99 21.41 37.95
N SER A 295 28.39 20.60 38.81
CA SER A 295 27.48 19.54 38.40
C SER A 295 26.10 20.18 38.22
N CYS A 296 25.60 20.25 36.99
CA CYS A 296 24.16 20.30 36.74
C CYS A 296 23.87 19.75 35.35
N SER A 297 22.98 18.78 35.35
CA SER A 297 22.29 18.18 34.24
C SER A 297 21.30 19.18 33.64
N ASP A 298 21.72 19.90 32.61
CA ASP A 298 20.82 20.63 31.74
C ASP A 298 20.93 20.03 30.33
N GLU A 299 19.91 19.24 29.95
CA GLU A 299 19.68 18.89 28.56
C GLU A 299 19.40 20.20 27.80
N GLU A 300 20.34 20.64 26.97
CA GLU A 300 20.21 21.81 26.12
C GLU A 300 18.90 21.77 25.33
N GLU A 301 17.97 22.67 25.65
CA GLU A 301 16.85 23.04 24.78
C GLU A 301 17.44 23.65 23.50
N GLY A 302 17.59 22.82 22.46
CA GLY A 302 18.23 23.20 21.22
C GLY A 302 17.54 24.39 20.52
N GLU A 303 18.18 25.55 20.57
CA GLU A 303 17.93 26.63 19.61
C GLU A 303 18.17 26.07 18.19
N VAL A 304 17.18 26.18 17.31
CA VAL A 304 17.33 25.86 15.89
C VAL A 304 18.26 26.92 15.29
N GLU A 305 19.57 26.63 15.25
CA GLU A 305 20.52 27.55 14.63
C GLU A 305 20.19 27.72 13.14
N LEU A 306 20.15 28.98 12.67
CA LEU A 306 19.91 29.35 11.27
C LEU A 306 20.86 28.62 10.27
N THR A 307 22.03 28.20 10.76
CA THR A 307 23.07 27.42 10.06
C THR A 307 22.58 26.04 9.61
N THR A 308 21.68 25.41 10.38
CA THR A 308 21.10 24.09 10.07
C THR A 308 19.94 24.14 9.08
N LEU A 309 19.22 25.26 9.04
CA LEU A 309 18.04 25.44 8.19
C LEU A 309 18.42 25.62 6.71
N ARG A 310 19.48 26.36 6.39
CA ARG A 310 19.87 26.65 5.00
C ARG A 310 20.12 25.38 4.15
N PRO A 311 20.93 24.39 4.57
CA PRO A 311 21.11 23.16 3.79
C PRO A 311 19.83 22.31 3.72
N LEU A 312 19.00 22.33 4.78
CA LEU A 312 17.71 21.64 4.80
C LEU A 312 16.75 22.18 3.73
N TRP A 313 16.61 23.51 3.68
CA TRP A 313 15.79 24.20 2.68
C TRP A 313 16.25 23.90 1.26
N PHE A 314 17.57 23.92 1.00
CA PHE A 314 18.10 23.60 -0.32
C PHE A 314 17.78 22.16 -0.74
N ARG A 315 17.95 21.17 0.16
CA ARG A 315 17.58 19.77 -0.12
C ARG A 315 16.09 19.62 -0.41
N HIS A 316 15.23 20.23 0.40
CA HIS A 316 13.77 20.14 0.22
C HIS A 316 13.31 20.83 -1.05
N PHE A 317 13.87 22.00 -1.37
CA PHE A 317 13.60 22.69 -2.62
C PHE A 317 14.03 21.84 -3.82
N ALA A 318 15.23 21.26 -3.79
CA ALA A 318 15.70 20.38 -4.85
C ALA A 318 14.79 19.16 -5.03
N MET A 319 14.44 18.46 -3.95
CA MET A 319 13.51 17.33 -3.98
C MET A 319 12.13 17.70 -4.54
N LEU A 320 11.57 18.83 -4.10
CA LEU A 320 10.28 19.34 -4.56
C LEU A 320 10.32 19.67 -6.05
N MET A 321 11.34 20.40 -6.49
CA MET A 321 11.51 20.77 -7.90
C MET A 321 11.69 19.53 -8.78
N THR A 322 12.49 18.55 -8.35
CA THR A 322 12.63 17.28 -9.06
C THR A 322 11.29 16.54 -9.14
N GLY A 323 10.53 16.48 -8.04
CA GLY A 323 9.20 15.87 -8.03
C GLY A 323 8.24 16.53 -9.01
N ILE A 324 8.20 17.87 -9.04
CA ILE A 324 7.39 18.65 -9.98
C ILE A 324 7.79 18.35 -11.43
N VAL A 325 9.09 18.39 -11.74
CA VAL A 325 9.59 18.11 -13.10
C VAL A 325 9.19 16.71 -13.55
N VAL A 326 9.36 15.70 -12.70
CA VAL A 326 9.02 14.30 -13.01
C VAL A 326 7.51 14.13 -13.24
N LEU A 327 6.66 14.79 -12.44
CA LEU A 327 5.21 14.79 -12.63
C LEU A 327 4.78 15.51 -13.90
N LEU A 328 5.38 16.66 -14.22
CA LEU A 328 5.09 17.40 -15.46
C LEU A 328 5.50 16.62 -16.71
N LEU A 329 6.65 15.95 -16.68
CA LEU A 329 7.08 15.07 -17.75
C LEU A 329 6.09 13.93 -17.95
N ARG A 330 5.65 13.28 -16.87
CA ARG A 330 4.63 12.22 -16.95
C ARG A 330 3.31 12.73 -17.50
N TRP A 331 2.84 13.88 -17.02
CA TRP A 331 1.60 14.51 -17.48
C TRP A 331 1.63 14.79 -18.99
N ARG A 332 2.76 15.32 -19.47
CA ARG A 332 2.98 15.56 -20.90
C ARG A 332 2.96 14.25 -21.71
N VAL A 333 3.59 13.19 -21.23
CA VAL A 333 3.60 11.87 -21.89
C VAL A 333 2.20 11.27 -21.96
N MET A 334 1.38 11.46 -20.94
CA MET A 334 -0.01 10.99 -20.89
C MET A 334 -0.98 11.79 -21.78
N GLY A 335 -0.49 12.78 -22.54
CA GLY A 335 -1.29 13.58 -23.45
C GLY A 335 -2.08 14.72 -22.78
N SER A 336 -1.76 15.06 -21.51
CA SER A 336 -2.36 16.16 -20.76
C SER A 336 -3.89 16.12 -20.58
N ILE A 337 -4.52 14.96 -20.79
CA ILE A 337 -5.95 14.75 -20.65
C ILE A 337 -6.17 13.74 -19.52
N PRO A 338 -7.00 14.05 -18.51
CA PRO A 338 -7.32 13.10 -17.47
C PRO A 338 -8.13 11.91 -18.02
N PRO A 339 -7.97 10.70 -17.47
CA PRO A 339 -8.79 9.56 -17.87
C PRO A 339 -10.28 9.79 -17.54
N THR A 340 -11.16 9.27 -18.39
CA THR A 340 -12.59 9.22 -18.14
C THR A 340 -12.93 7.91 -17.42
N PHE A 341 -13.81 7.98 -16.42
CA PHE A 341 -14.25 6.82 -15.64
C PHE A 341 -15.75 6.60 -15.79
N GLN A 342 -16.24 5.38 -15.54
CA GLN A 342 -17.67 5.09 -15.58
C GLN A 342 -18.30 5.18 -14.20
N ILE A 343 -19.62 5.41 -14.13
CA ILE A 343 -20.37 5.49 -12.87
C ILE A 343 -20.22 4.23 -12.04
N VAL A 344 -20.21 3.08 -12.70
CA VAL A 344 -20.07 1.78 -12.07
C VAL A 344 -18.71 1.56 -11.39
N ASP A 345 -17.65 2.25 -11.82
CA ASP A 345 -16.31 2.11 -11.26
C ASP A 345 -16.14 2.85 -9.94
N ASN A 346 -16.79 4.02 -9.83
CA ASN A 346 -16.81 4.83 -8.62
C ASN A 346 -18.09 5.67 -8.51
N PRO A 347 -19.19 5.09 -7.97
CA PRO A 347 -20.48 5.75 -7.88
C PRO A 347 -20.43 7.04 -7.05
N ALA A 348 -19.65 7.05 -5.97
CA ALA A 348 -19.54 8.19 -5.06
C ALA A 348 -18.99 9.44 -5.76
N SER A 349 -18.06 9.27 -6.69
CA SER A 349 -17.52 10.39 -7.46
C SER A 349 -18.51 11.02 -8.43
N PHE A 350 -19.58 10.32 -8.83
CA PHE A 350 -20.64 10.83 -9.71
C PHE A 350 -21.88 11.33 -8.95
N SER A 351 -21.89 11.26 -7.62
CA SER A 351 -22.99 11.79 -6.82
C SER A 351 -23.05 13.32 -6.90
N ASP A 352 -24.23 13.85 -7.22
CA ASP A 352 -24.50 15.30 -7.27
C ASP A 352 -24.41 15.94 -5.88
N SER A 353 -24.83 15.22 -4.84
CA SER A 353 -24.77 15.71 -3.46
C SER A 353 -23.34 15.69 -2.92
N PHE A 354 -22.83 16.88 -2.59
CA PHE A 354 -21.52 17.06 -1.96
C PHE A 354 -21.40 16.30 -0.63
N ILE A 355 -22.46 16.34 0.20
CA ILE A 355 -22.46 15.72 1.53
C ILE A 355 -22.36 14.20 1.40
N ILE A 356 -23.19 13.58 0.54
CA ILE A 356 -23.17 12.12 0.30
C ILE A 356 -21.80 11.69 -0.21
N ARG A 357 -21.22 12.46 -1.14
CA ARG A 357 -19.89 12.18 -1.70
C ARG A 357 -18.80 12.18 -0.63
N ILE A 358 -18.69 13.26 0.16
CA ILE A 358 -17.69 13.37 1.21
C ILE A 358 -17.88 12.30 2.30
N LEU A 359 -19.12 12.08 2.74
CA LEU A 359 -19.42 11.09 3.76
C LEU A 359 -19.05 9.67 3.29
N THR A 360 -19.38 9.34 2.03
CA THR A 360 -19.06 8.05 1.43
C THR A 360 -17.55 7.86 1.26
N TYR A 361 -16.80 8.89 0.84
CA TYR A 361 -15.34 8.82 0.78
C TYR A 361 -14.71 8.56 2.15
N ASN A 362 -15.18 9.25 3.19
CA ASN A 362 -14.69 9.01 4.54
C ASN A 362 -15.01 7.61 5.06
N TYR A 363 -16.17 7.06 4.68
CA TYR A 363 -16.48 5.67 4.98
C TYR A 363 -15.59 4.70 4.21
N ILE A 364 -15.24 5.00 2.96
CA ILE A 364 -14.25 4.23 2.20
C ILE A 364 -12.89 4.26 2.90
N TYR A 365 -12.47 5.37 3.50
CA TYR A 365 -11.24 5.39 4.31
C TYR A 365 -11.34 4.47 5.53
N ALA A 366 -12.50 4.48 6.21
CA ALA A 366 -12.75 3.60 7.35
C ALA A 366 -12.70 2.12 6.94
N LEU A 367 -13.26 1.77 5.78
CA LEU A 367 -13.14 0.43 5.20
C LEU A 367 -11.70 0.07 4.86
N ASN A 368 -10.91 0.97 4.27
CA ASN A 368 -9.48 0.70 4.00
C ASN A 368 -8.70 0.43 5.29
N VAL A 369 -8.95 1.18 6.36
CA VAL A 369 -8.36 0.91 7.69
C VAL A 369 -8.87 -0.42 8.25
N TRP A 370 -10.15 -0.74 8.07
CA TRP A 370 -10.70 -2.03 8.46
C TRP A 370 -10.03 -3.19 7.72
N LEU A 371 -9.74 -3.06 6.43
CA LEU A 371 -9.01 -4.08 5.67
C LEU A 371 -7.57 -4.27 6.18
N LEU A 372 -6.94 -3.23 6.74
CA LEU A 372 -5.64 -3.37 7.41
C LEU A 372 -5.77 -4.09 8.76
N VAL A 373 -6.77 -3.73 9.57
CA VAL A 373 -6.96 -4.29 10.92
C VAL A 373 -7.52 -5.72 10.89
N CYS A 374 -8.49 -5.97 10.03
CA CYS A 374 -9.23 -7.21 9.90
C CYS A 374 -9.45 -7.54 8.41
N PRO A 375 -8.44 -8.14 7.73
CA PRO A 375 -8.49 -8.45 6.30
C PRO A 375 -9.36 -9.69 5.98
N GLU A 376 -10.54 -9.80 6.59
CA GLU A 376 -11.49 -10.89 6.35
C GLU A 376 -12.23 -10.68 5.04
N TRP A 377 -12.62 -9.45 4.75
CA TRP A 377 -13.41 -9.06 3.59
C TRP A 377 -12.54 -8.62 2.43
N LEU A 378 -11.62 -9.47 1.97
CA LEU A 378 -10.89 -9.12 0.75
C LEU A 378 -11.64 -9.66 -0.48
N CYS A 379 -11.70 -8.84 -1.52
CA CYS A 379 -12.33 -9.06 -2.81
C CYS A 379 -11.42 -8.51 -3.92
N PHE A 380 -11.35 -9.22 -5.04
CA PHE A 380 -10.55 -8.78 -6.19
C PHE A 380 -11.17 -7.57 -6.93
N ASP A 381 -12.45 -7.27 -6.70
CA ASP A 381 -13.13 -6.11 -7.28
C ASP A 381 -14.24 -5.55 -6.37
N TRP A 382 -14.20 -4.24 -6.14
CA TRP A 382 -15.16 -3.48 -5.32
C TRP A 382 -16.05 -2.53 -6.15
N SER A 383 -16.14 -2.74 -7.47
CA SER A 383 -16.96 -1.91 -8.36
C SER A 383 -18.46 -2.29 -8.33
N MET A 384 -19.28 -1.75 -9.23
CA MET A 384 -20.70 -2.11 -9.40
C MET A 384 -21.57 -1.91 -8.15
N GLY A 385 -21.26 -0.91 -7.32
CA GLY A 385 -22.09 -0.58 -6.15
C GLY A 385 -21.88 -1.46 -4.92
N CYS A 386 -20.74 -2.18 -4.83
CA CYS A 386 -20.36 -2.94 -3.62
C CYS A 386 -20.41 -2.12 -2.33
N VAL A 387 -20.10 -0.82 -2.43
CA VAL A 387 -20.24 0.13 -1.33
C VAL A 387 -21.38 1.10 -1.69
N PRO A 388 -22.60 0.86 -1.20
CA PRO A 388 -23.73 1.76 -1.41
C PRO A 388 -23.43 3.14 -0.83
N LEU A 389 -23.90 4.20 -1.50
CA LEU A 389 -23.79 5.58 -1.04
C LEU A 389 -24.36 5.74 0.37
N LEU A 390 -23.73 6.59 1.19
CA LEU A 390 -24.15 6.84 2.57
C LEU A 390 -25.01 8.10 2.66
N ASN A 391 -26.09 8.00 3.43
CA ASN A 391 -26.85 9.15 3.94
C ASN A 391 -26.49 9.41 5.41
N TRP A 392 -26.83 10.60 5.92
CA TRP A 392 -26.45 11.01 7.28
C TRP A 392 -27.05 10.13 8.40
N GLN A 393 -28.18 9.49 8.14
CA GLN A 393 -28.87 8.60 9.09
C GLN A 393 -28.35 7.16 9.05
N ASP A 394 -27.37 6.87 8.19
CA ASP A 394 -26.85 5.51 8.03
C ASP A 394 -25.99 5.12 9.25
N PRO A 395 -26.20 3.93 9.86
CA PRO A 395 -25.38 3.47 10.99
C PRO A 395 -23.89 3.35 10.66
N ARG A 396 -23.54 3.18 9.38
CA ARG A 396 -22.15 3.13 8.89
C ARG A 396 -21.37 4.43 9.17
N VAL A 397 -22.07 5.54 9.39
CA VAL A 397 -21.44 6.82 9.80
C VAL A 397 -20.70 6.69 11.13
N ALA A 398 -21.09 5.77 12.02
CA ALA A 398 -20.35 5.49 13.25
C ALA A 398 -18.90 5.04 12.98
N ALA A 399 -18.65 4.30 11.90
CA ALA A 399 -17.30 3.90 11.50
C ALA A 399 -16.45 5.11 11.08
N VAL A 400 -17.06 6.10 10.42
CA VAL A 400 -16.40 7.36 10.06
C VAL A 400 -16.00 8.15 11.29
N VAL A 401 -16.91 8.29 12.26
CA VAL A 401 -16.63 8.97 13.53
C VAL A 401 -15.50 8.26 14.28
N THR A 402 -15.57 6.93 14.38
CA THR A 402 -14.56 6.11 15.05
C THR A 402 -13.17 6.27 14.41
N LEU A 403 -13.11 6.27 13.07
CA LEU A 403 -11.88 6.51 12.33
C LEU A 403 -11.24 7.85 12.73
N TRP A 404 -12.00 8.95 12.64
CA TRP A 404 -11.46 10.28 12.89
C TRP A 404 -11.12 10.52 14.36
N LEU A 405 -11.87 9.95 15.31
CA LEU A 405 -11.50 9.97 16.74
C LEU A 405 -10.19 9.21 16.98
N GLY A 406 -10.00 8.05 16.33
CA GLY A 406 -8.76 7.29 16.40
C GLY A 406 -7.56 8.06 15.85
N ILE A 407 -7.71 8.64 14.65
CA ILE A 407 -6.67 9.47 14.02
C ILE A 407 -6.35 10.69 14.91
N ALA A 408 -7.37 11.39 15.41
CA ALA A 408 -7.19 12.54 16.31
C ALA A 408 -6.44 12.14 17.59
N GLY A 409 -6.76 10.98 18.18
CA GLY A 409 -6.06 10.45 19.35
C GLY A 409 -4.57 10.17 19.09
N ILE A 410 -4.23 9.62 17.92
CA ILE A 410 -2.82 9.38 17.55
C ILE A 410 -2.10 10.70 17.29
N LEU A 411 -2.72 11.63 16.55
CA LEU A 411 -2.14 12.96 16.29
C LEU A 411 -1.94 13.76 17.58
N TRP A 412 -2.88 13.69 18.52
CA TRP A 412 -2.73 14.27 19.85
C TRP A 412 -1.55 13.66 20.61
N ARG A 413 -1.38 12.34 20.55
CA ARG A 413 -0.20 11.67 21.14
C ARG A 413 1.11 12.12 20.50
N VAL A 414 1.14 12.29 19.17
CA VAL A 414 2.31 12.83 18.46
C VAL A 414 2.60 14.25 18.96
N ALA A 415 1.60 15.12 19.04
CA ALA A 415 1.77 16.51 19.46
C ALA A 415 2.20 16.67 20.92
N THR A 416 1.78 15.76 21.81
CA THR A 416 2.05 15.84 23.26
C THR A 416 3.32 15.13 23.70
N LEU A 417 3.80 14.12 22.95
CA LEU A 417 5.06 13.47 23.25
C LEU A 417 6.21 14.44 23.01
N ARG A 418 6.99 14.73 24.06
CA ARG A 418 8.29 15.39 23.91
C ARG A 418 9.19 14.57 22.98
N SER A 419 10.21 15.22 22.39
CA SER A 419 11.13 14.71 21.36
C SER A 419 11.86 13.40 21.74
N SER A 420 11.11 12.29 21.82
CA SER A 420 11.59 10.97 22.19
C SER A 420 11.76 10.10 20.94
N PRO A 421 12.55 9.01 21.01
CA PRO A 421 12.60 8.01 19.94
C PRO A 421 11.22 7.49 19.54
N THR A 422 10.33 7.29 20.51
CA THR A 422 8.95 6.81 20.28
C THR A 422 8.13 7.81 19.47
N HIS A 423 8.28 9.11 19.73
CA HIS A 423 7.60 10.17 18.97
C HIS A 423 8.01 10.11 17.49
N ARG A 424 9.33 10.04 17.22
CA ARG A 424 9.86 9.99 15.85
C ARG A 424 9.38 8.76 15.11
N SER A 425 9.44 7.58 15.74
CA SER A 425 8.94 6.34 15.13
C SER A 425 7.43 6.39 14.89
N LEU A 426 6.64 6.98 15.79
CA LEU A 426 5.19 7.15 15.61
C LEU A 426 4.88 8.07 14.41
N SER A 427 5.53 9.23 14.32
CA SER A 427 5.35 10.15 13.20
C SER A 427 5.76 9.53 11.87
N MET A 428 6.84 8.75 11.83
CA MET A 428 7.24 8.02 10.63
C MET A 428 6.26 6.91 10.26
N SER A 429 5.68 6.20 11.24
CA SER A 429 4.65 5.17 10.97
C SER A 429 3.40 5.78 10.33
N LEU A 430 2.98 6.96 10.79
CA LEU A 430 1.88 7.71 10.19
C LEU A 430 2.23 8.20 8.78
N ALA A 431 3.41 8.78 8.60
CA ALA A 431 3.87 9.26 7.30
C ALA A 431 3.91 8.11 6.27
N LEU A 432 4.47 6.96 6.64
CA LEU A 432 4.55 5.77 5.78
C LEU A 432 3.17 5.15 5.50
N THR A 433 2.17 5.38 6.35
CA THR A 433 0.78 4.95 6.10
C THR A 433 0.04 5.93 5.19
N VAL A 434 0.09 7.22 5.50
CA VAL A 434 -0.75 8.24 4.87
C VAL A 434 -0.19 8.68 3.52
N ILE A 435 1.12 8.99 3.44
CA ILE A 435 1.71 9.61 2.24
C ILE A 435 1.55 8.72 0.99
N PRO A 436 1.83 7.40 1.04
CA PRO A 436 1.60 6.52 -0.12
C PRO A 436 0.12 6.31 -0.45
N PHE A 437 -0.79 6.49 0.52
CA PHE A 437 -2.23 6.35 0.31
C PHE A 437 -2.87 7.58 -0.32
N LEU A 438 -2.28 8.78 -0.17
CA LEU A 438 -2.83 10.05 -0.66
C LEU A 438 -3.33 10.01 -2.12
N PRO A 439 -2.60 9.45 -3.10
CA PRO A 439 -3.06 9.37 -4.49
C PRO A 439 -4.38 8.60 -4.67
N ALA A 440 -4.73 7.70 -3.76
CA ALA A 440 -5.94 6.88 -3.84
C ALA A 440 -7.14 7.47 -3.08
N THR A 441 -6.97 8.61 -2.40
CA THR A 441 -7.99 9.16 -1.50
C THR A 441 -9.17 9.83 -2.21
N ASN A 442 -9.13 10.07 -3.52
CA ASN A 442 -10.11 10.93 -4.22
C ASN A 442 -10.10 12.42 -3.76
N LEU A 443 -9.10 12.85 -2.95
CA LEU A 443 -9.01 14.25 -2.48
C LEU A 443 -8.54 15.22 -3.55
N PHE A 444 -7.49 14.86 -4.29
CA PHE A 444 -6.85 15.75 -5.27
C PHE A 444 -7.40 15.56 -6.69
N PHE A 445 -7.80 14.34 -7.02
CA PHE A 445 -8.33 13.97 -8.32
C PHE A 445 -9.21 12.73 -8.16
N ARG A 446 -10.12 12.56 -9.11
CA ARG A 446 -11.00 11.42 -9.18
C ARG A 446 -10.22 10.14 -9.48
N VAL A 447 -10.54 9.08 -8.74
CA VAL A 447 -9.95 7.76 -8.92
C VAL A 447 -10.99 6.79 -9.50
N GLY A 448 -10.56 5.94 -10.43
CA GLY A 448 -11.42 4.99 -11.16
C GLY A 448 -11.75 3.69 -10.42
N PHE A 449 -11.75 3.68 -9.09
CA PHE A 449 -12.16 2.53 -8.29
C PHE A 449 -12.68 3.00 -6.93
N VAL A 450 -13.55 2.20 -6.31
CA VAL A 450 -14.05 2.42 -4.94
C VAL A 450 -12.99 2.04 -3.91
N ILE A 451 -12.56 0.77 -3.94
CA ILE A 451 -11.48 0.20 -3.12
C ILE A 451 -10.64 -0.69 -4.04
N ALA A 452 -9.32 -0.59 -3.92
CA ALA A 452 -8.38 -1.53 -4.52
C ALA A 452 -7.39 -1.93 -3.44
N GLU A 453 -7.24 -3.22 -3.16
CA GLU A 453 -6.49 -3.68 -1.98
C GLU A 453 -4.99 -3.53 -2.20
N ARG A 454 -4.55 -3.72 -3.44
CA ARG A 454 -3.16 -3.48 -3.88
C ARG A 454 -2.65 -2.07 -3.53
N VAL A 455 -3.53 -1.07 -3.44
CA VAL A 455 -3.18 0.31 -3.03
C VAL A 455 -2.70 0.36 -1.57
N LEU A 456 -3.12 -0.58 -0.73
CA LEU A 456 -2.74 -0.67 0.69
C LEU A 456 -1.40 -1.38 0.89
N TYR A 457 -0.75 -1.87 -0.18
CA TYR A 457 0.54 -2.57 -0.06
C TYR A 457 1.61 -1.69 0.61
N LEU A 458 1.91 -0.49 0.09
CA LEU A 458 2.85 0.44 0.73
C LEU A 458 2.34 0.99 2.09
N PRO A 459 1.09 1.50 2.18
CA PRO A 459 0.52 1.97 3.46
C PRO A 459 0.57 0.94 4.60
N SER A 460 0.42 -0.35 4.29
CA SER A 460 0.48 -1.41 5.28
C SER A 460 1.84 -1.49 6.00
N ALA A 461 2.93 -0.99 5.40
CA ALA A 461 4.23 -0.94 6.06
C ALA A 461 4.21 0.03 7.25
N GLY A 462 3.62 1.21 7.06
CA GLY A 462 3.41 2.17 8.14
C GLY A 462 2.47 1.62 9.21
N PHE A 463 1.40 0.94 8.80
CA PHE A 463 0.46 0.28 9.70
C PHE A 463 1.11 -0.81 10.55
N CYS A 464 1.93 -1.69 9.95
CA CYS A 464 2.64 -2.75 10.67
C CYS A 464 3.58 -2.14 11.74
N MET A 465 4.28 -1.07 11.41
CA MET A 465 5.09 -0.33 12.37
C MET A 465 4.26 0.25 13.52
N LEU A 466 3.10 0.85 13.21
CA LEU A 466 2.17 1.40 14.21
C LEU A 466 1.64 0.30 15.16
N VAL A 467 1.31 -0.88 14.63
CA VAL A 467 0.90 -2.04 15.43
C VAL A 467 2.00 -2.45 16.39
N VAL A 468 3.26 -2.51 15.95
CA VAL A 468 4.40 -2.85 16.83
C VAL A 468 4.61 -1.81 17.94
N LEU A 469 4.44 -0.52 17.64
CA LEU A 469 4.47 0.53 18.66
C LEU A 469 3.37 0.33 19.71
N GLY A 470 2.16 0.00 19.27
CA GLY A 470 1.03 -0.33 20.14
C GLY A 470 1.29 -1.57 20.99
N LEU A 471 1.79 -2.65 20.39
CA LEU A 471 2.14 -3.90 21.07
C LEU A 471 3.21 -3.69 22.14
N ARG A 472 4.24 -2.89 21.85
CA ARG A 472 5.24 -2.51 22.85
C ARG A 472 4.59 -1.78 24.02
N GLN A 473 3.73 -0.80 23.76
CA GLN A 473 3.06 -0.03 24.81
C GLN A 473 2.20 -0.94 25.69
N LEU A 474 1.44 -1.84 25.08
CA LEU A 474 0.64 -2.84 25.80
C LEU A 474 1.54 -3.79 26.63
N ALA A 475 2.67 -4.24 26.08
CA ALA A 475 3.59 -5.10 26.79
C ALA A 475 4.17 -4.42 28.03
N VAL A 476 4.58 -3.14 27.91
CA VAL A 476 5.05 -2.34 29.06
C VAL A 476 3.97 -2.20 30.12
N LEU A 477 2.73 -1.88 29.74
CA LEU A 477 1.59 -1.78 30.67
C LEU A 477 1.28 -3.12 31.36
N SER A 478 1.35 -4.23 30.62
CA SER A 478 1.13 -5.57 31.17
C SER A 478 2.20 -5.97 32.18
N ASN A 479 3.46 -5.58 31.93
CA ASN A 479 4.58 -5.83 32.83
C ASN A 479 4.46 -4.96 34.08
N ALA A 480 4.09 -3.68 33.94
CA ALA A 480 3.84 -2.79 35.06
C ALA A 480 2.69 -3.29 35.96
N LYS A 481 1.58 -3.74 35.36
CA LYS A 481 0.47 -4.37 36.10
C LYS A 481 0.90 -5.64 36.82
N ARG A 482 1.75 -6.47 36.19
CA ARG A 482 2.31 -7.69 36.81
C ARG A 482 3.21 -7.37 38.00
N VAL A 483 4.09 -6.37 37.87
CA VAL A 483 4.96 -5.91 38.96
C VAL A 483 4.15 -5.30 40.10
N MET A 484 3.15 -4.46 39.82
CA MET A 484 2.27 -3.94 40.87
C MET A 484 1.50 -5.07 41.56
N LYS A 485 1.00 -6.06 40.81
CA LYS A 485 0.31 -7.22 41.38
C LYS A 485 1.25 -8.08 42.23
N SER A 486 2.50 -8.29 41.83
CA SER A 486 3.47 -9.04 42.64
C SER A 486 3.84 -8.29 43.92
N ILE A 487 4.04 -6.97 43.85
CA ILE A 487 4.30 -6.14 45.04
C ILE A 487 3.11 -6.18 46.01
N CYS A 488 1.87 -6.01 45.51
CA CYS A 488 0.67 -6.10 46.35
C CYS A 488 0.44 -7.51 46.94
N LEU A 489 0.86 -8.57 46.24
CA LEU A 489 0.75 -9.94 46.75
C LEU A 489 1.89 -10.32 47.72
N GLU A 490 3.09 -9.76 47.55
CA GLU A 490 4.21 -9.89 48.51
C GLU A 490 3.92 -9.16 49.83
N GLU A 491 3.13 -8.08 49.80
CA GLU A 491 2.69 -7.36 50.99
C GLU A 491 1.63 -8.14 51.79
N GLU A 492 0.88 -9.06 51.15
CA GLU A 492 -0.14 -9.91 51.81
C GLU A 492 0.37 -11.32 52.20
N ARG A 493 1.45 -11.83 51.59
CA ARG A 493 2.02 -13.16 51.90
C ARG A 493 3.54 -13.12 51.86
N GLY A 494 4.17 -13.19 53.02
CA GLY A 494 5.63 -13.29 53.17
C GLY A 494 6.24 -14.63 52.73
N GLU A 495 6.01 -15.08 51.50
CA GLU A 495 6.63 -16.28 50.93
C GLU A 495 7.15 -16.08 49.50
N LEU A 496 8.36 -16.60 49.24
CA LEU A 496 9.11 -16.49 47.99
C LEU A 496 8.35 -17.06 46.77
N PRO A 497 8.32 -16.38 45.61
CA PRO A 497 7.60 -16.88 44.44
C PRO A 497 8.41 -17.95 43.71
N THR A 498 7.96 -19.20 43.80
CA THR A 498 8.25 -20.21 42.78
C THR A 498 7.09 -20.21 41.77
N ARG A 499 7.34 -20.03 40.46
CA ARG A 499 6.58 -20.73 39.40
C ARG A 499 7.06 -20.48 37.95
N PRO A 500 7.28 -21.55 37.15
CA PRO A 500 7.53 -21.51 35.71
C PRO A 500 6.26 -21.53 34.82
N ALA A 501 5.05 -21.62 35.38
CA ALA A 501 3.80 -21.82 34.61
C ALA A 501 3.35 -20.57 33.80
N GLU A 502 3.63 -19.35 34.27
CA GLU A 502 3.17 -18.11 33.62
C GLU A 502 4.04 -17.67 32.43
N ARG A 503 5.21 -18.29 32.25
CA ARG A 503 6.03 -18.13 31.02
C ARG A 503 5.32 -18.70 29.78
N LEU A 504 4.33 -19.58 29.96
CA LEU A 504 3.63 -20.30 28.90
C LEU A 504 2.53 -19.45 28.24
N GLU A 505 1.76 -18.66 28.99
CA GLU A 505 0.68 -17.81 28.45
C GLU A 505 1.19 -16.71 27.53
N GLY A 506 2.31 -16.09 27.90
CA GLY A 506 3.00 -15.13 27.03
C GLY A 506 3.60 -15.80 25.79
N ARG A 507 3.99 -17.08 25.85
CA ARG A 507 4.48 -17.86 24.68
C ARG A 507 3.33 -18.25 23.74
N LEU A 508 2.14 -18.56 24.27
CA LEU A 508 0.94 -18.88 23.50
C LEU A 508 0.41 -17.68 22.71
N SER A 509 0.37 -16.48 23.29
CA SER A 509 -0.10 -15.27 22.57
C SER A 509 0.83 -14.81 21.44
N ARG A 510 2.16 -14.99 21.59
CA ARG A 510 3.18 -14.75 20.55
C ARG A 510 2.98 -15.60 19.30
N ILE A 511 2.69 -16.88 19.52
CA ILE A 511 2.47 -17.85 18.46
C ILE A 511 1.12 -17.57 17.79
N LEU A 512 0.08 -17.26 18.55
CA LEU A 512 -1.28 -17.06 18.04
C LEU A 512 -1.45 -15.90 17.05
N ILE A 513 -0.82 -14.74 17.22
CA ILE A 513 -1.01 -13.60 16.28
C ILE A 513 -0.31 -13.88 14.95
N VAL A 514 0.97 -14.24 14.98
CA VAL A 514 1.74 -14.55 13.76
C VAL A 514 1.19 -15.81 13.10
N GLN A 515 0.86 -16.86 13.87
CA GLN A 515 0.26 -18.08 13.33
C GLN A 515 -1.14 -17.84 12.77
N ARG A 516 -1.98 -16.97 13.36
CA ARG A 516 -3.28 -16.59 12.77
C ARG A 516 -3.10 -15.77 11.51
N SER A 517 -2.18 -14.81 11.47
CA SER A 517 -1.88 -14.06 10.25
C SER A 517 -1.36 -15.00 9.15
N VAL A 518 -0.38 -15.85 9.44
CA VAL A 518 0.17 -16.86 8.51
C VAL A 518 -0.92 -17.82 8.03
N SER A 519 -1.73 -18.38 8.94
CA SER A 519 -2.82 -19.30 8.57
C SER A 519 -3.87 -18.61 7.71
N ARG A 520 -4.17 -17.33 7.98
CA ARG A 520 -5.11 -16.53 7.17
C ARG A 520 -4.55 -16.22 5.79
N VAL A 521 -3.26 -15.87 5.66
CA VAL A 521 -2.64 -15.67 4.34
C VAL A 521 -2.63 -16.97 3.56
N TYR A 522 -2.16 -18.06 4.17
CA TYR A 522 -2.02 -19.35 3.50
C TYR A 522 -3.39 -19.88 3.01
N LEU A 523 -4.43 -19.80 3.83
CA LEU A 523 -5.80 -20.16 3.42
C LEU A 523 -6.34 -19.23 2.32
N LYS A 524 -5.89 -17.99 2.25
CA LYS A 524 -6.43 -16.98 1.32
C LYS A 524 -5.73 -16.99 -0.03
N CYS A 525 -4.40 -17.11 -0.06
CA CYS A 525 -3.66 -17.28 -1.31
C CYS A 525 -4.04 -18.57 -2.04
N GLY A 526 -4.35 -19.65 -1.31
CA GLY A 526 -4.86 -20.89 -1.90
C GLY A 526 -6.28 -20.75 -2.44
N CYS A 527 -7.06 -19.83 -1.85
CA CYS A 527 -8.35 -19.45 -2.42
C CYS A 527 -8.21 -18.57 -3.67
N ILE A 528 -7.17 -17.73 -3.77
CA ILE A 528 -6.99 -16.83 -4.91
C ILE A 528 -6.66 -17.58 -6.20
N THR A 529 -6.01 -18.75 -6.11
CA THR A 529 -5.67 -19.57 -7.29
C THR A 529 -6.75 -20.51 -7.79
N SER A 530 -7.77 -20.84 -6.99
CA SER A 530 -8.79 -21.83 -7.38
C SER A 530 -10.24 -21.47 -7.05
N THR A 531 -10.51 -20.57 -6.08
CA THR A 531 -11.86 -20.36 -5.49
C THR A 531 -12.24 -18.88 -5.26
N ALA A 532 -11.46 -17.93 -5.80
CA ALA A 532 -11.67 -16.47 -5.64
C ALA A 532 -13.10 -16.06 -5.98
N SER A 533 -13.64 -16.66 -7.04
CA SER A 533 -15.03 -16.57 -7.50
C SER A 533 -16.05 -16.73 -6.36
N THR A 534 -15.98 -17.82 -5.58
CA THR A 534 -16.99 -18.11 -4.53
C THR A 534 -16.91 -17.17 -3.32
N ARG A 535 -15.72 -16.78 -2.87
CA ARG A 535 -15.56 -15.92 -1.68
C ARG A 535 -15.86 -14.44 -1.97
N ALA A 536 -15.48 -13.98 -3.16
CA ALA A 536 -15.86 -12.65 -3.63
C ALA A 536 -17.38 -12.49 -3.71
N GLY A 537 -18.12 -13.53 -4.11
CA GLY A 537 -19.58 -13.53 -4.08
C GLY A 537 -20.18 -13.31 -2.69
N PHE A 538 -19.52 -13.78 -1.61
CA PHE A 538 -19.99 -13.52 -0.24
C PHE A 538 -19.70 -12.10 0.26
N VAL A 539 -18.59 -11.50 -0.18
CA VAL A 539 -18.18 -10.15 0.23
C VAL A 539 -18.93 -9.09 -0.58
N CYS A 540 -19.07 -9.33 -1.88
CA CYS A 540 -19.62 -8.42 -2.87
C CYS A 540 -20.76 -9.09 -3.69
N PRO A 541 -21.86 -9.56 -3.04
CA PRO A 541 -22.93 -10.31 -3.71
C PRO A 541 -23.74 -9.49 -4.72
N LEU A 542 -23.52 -8.17 -4.78
CA LEU A 542 -24.22 -7.28 -5.72
C LEU A 542 -23.31 -6.86 -6.89
N ASN A 543 -22.11 -7.46 -7.01
CA ASN A 543 -21.18 -7.12 -8.07
C ASN A 543 -21.38 -8.00 -9.30
N ALA A 544 -21.96 -7.44 -10.36
CA ALA A 544 -22.16 -8.14 -11.63
C ALA A 544 -20.87 -8.70 -12.24
N LYS A 545 -19.71 -8.03 -12.08
CA LYS A 545 -18.41 -8.51 -12.60
C LYS A 545 -17.96 -9.76 -11.85
N VAL A 546 -18.24 -9.85 -10.55
CA VAL A 546 -17.95 -11.06 -9.75
C VAL A 546 -18.77 -12.24 -10.29
N HIS A 547 -20.09 -12.08 -10.41
CA HIS A 547 -20.97 -13.12 -10.96
C HIS A 547 -20.58 -13.55 -12.39
N TYR A 548 -20.23 -12.60 -13.26
CA TYR A 548 -19.74 -12.90 -14.61
C TYR A 548 -18.46 -13.75 -14.59
N ASN A 549 -17.50 -13.46 -13.70
CA ASN A 549 -16.26 -14.23 -13.61
C ASN A 549 -16.48 -15.62 -12.98
N ILE A 550 -17.36 -15.73 -11.98
CA ILE A 550 -17.82 -17.04 -11.45
C ILE A 550 -18.40 -17.87 -12.59
N ALA A 551 -19.29 -17.27 -13.40
CA ALA A 551 -19.94 -17.92 -14.52
C ALA A 551 -18.94 -18.38 -15.59
N LYS A 552 -17.97 -17.53 -15.94
CA LYS A 552 -16.91 -17.86 -16.91
C LYS A 552 -16.08 -19.06 -16.45
N ASN A 553 -15.62 -19.04 -15.19
CA ASN A 553 -14.84 -20.16 -14.63
C ASN A 553 -15.66 -21.46 -14.58
N ALA A 554 -16.95 -21.36 -14.26
CA ALA A 554 -17.86 -22.50 -14.27
C ALA A 554 -18.05 -23.07 -15.69
N ALA A 555 -18.17 -22.19 -16.70
CA ALA A 555 -18.27 -22.57 -18.10
C ALA A 555 -16.99 -23.25 -18.60
N ASP A 556 -15.82 -22.69 -18.29
CA ASP A 556 -14.51 -23.23 -18.63
C ASP A 556 -14.27 -24.60 -17.95
N SER A 557 -14.82 -24.81 -16.76
CA SER A 557 -14.81 -26.09 -16.03
C SER A 557 -15.85 -27.10 -16.54
N GLY A 558 -16.65 -26.75 -17.56
CA GLY A 558 -17.71 -27.58 -18.13
C GLY A 558 -19.03 -27.60 -17.35
N ASN A 559 -19.14 -26.87 -16.23
CA ASN A 559 -20.37 -26.76 -15.44
C ASN A 559 -21.30 -25.69 -16.03
N LYS A 560 -21.92 -26.02 -17.17
CA LYS A 560 -22.81 -25.11 -17.91
C LYS A 560 -24.01 -24.62 -17.10
N THR A 561 -24.60 -25.48 -16.26
CA THR A 561 -25.78 -25.12 -15.46
C THR A 561 -25.46 -24.02 -14.45
N TYR A 562 -24.33 -24.12 -13.75
CA TYR A 562 -23.90 -23.09 -12.81
C TYR A 562 -23.48 -21.81 -13.53
N ALA A 563 -22.84 -21.93 -14.71
CA ALA A 563 -22.50 -20.78 -15.54
C ALA A 563 -23.72 -19.97 -15.98
N VAL A 564 -24.79 -20.64 -16.43
CA VAL A 564 -26.04 -19.97 -16.85
C VAL A 564 -26.67 -19.22 -15.68
N LEU A 565 -26.73 -19.82 -14.49
CA LEU A 565 -27.26 -19.18 -13.28
C LEU A 565 -26.51 -17.88 -12.98
N GLU A 566 -25.19 -17.95 -12.92
CA GLU A 566 -24.33 -16.82 -12.54
C GLU A 566 -24.28 -15.73 -13.63
N TYR A 567 -24.31 -16.08 -14.92
CA TYR A 567 -24.47 -15.09 -16.00
C TYR A 567 -25.82 -14.39 -15.94
N THR A 568 -26.89 -15.12 -15.60
CA THR A 568 -28.22 -14.53 -15.44
C THR A 568 -28.25 -13.55 -14.27
N GLU A 569 -27.60 -13.89 -13.16
CA GLU A 569 -27.48 -13.00 -12.00
C GLU A 569 -26.64 -11.75 -12.32
N ALA A 570 -25.54 -11.91 -13.08
CA ALA A 570 -24.76 -10.79 -13.58
C ALA A 570 -25.61 -9.83 -14.43
N LEU A 571 -26.47 -10.36 -15.31
CA LEU A 571 -27.38 -9.56 -16.13
C LEU A 571 -28.56 -8.96 -15.35
N ARG A 572 -29.00 -9.61 -14.26
CA ARG A 572 -29.98 -9.06 -13.33
C ARG A 572 -29.43 -7.83 -12.62
N LEU A 573 -28.16 -7.90 -12.19
CA LEU A 573 -27.45 -6.82 -11.51
C LEU A 573 -27.03 -5.71 -12.48
N ASN A 574 -26.59 -6.06 -13.70
CA ASN A 574 -26.27 -5.12 -14.77
C ASN A 574 -26.90 -5.54 -16.11
N PRO A 575 -28.10 -5.02 -16.42
CA PRO A 575 -28.80 -5.34 -17.67
C PRO A 575 -28.14 -4.81 -18.95
N GLU A 576 -27.04 -4.07 -18.85
CA GLU A 576 -26.26 -3.56 -19.98
C GLU A 576 -24.91 -4.29 -20.14
N TYR A 577 -24.67 -5.37 -19.40
CA TYR A 577 -23.41 -6.12 -19.45
C TYR A 577 -23.30 -7.00 -20.71
N ASP A 578 -22.88 -6.40 -21.81
CA ASP A 578 -22.77 -7.01 -23.15
C ASP A 578 -21.90 -8.28 -23.19
N GLN A 579 -20.76 -8.31 -22.50
CA GLN A 579 -19.90 -9.49 -22.42
C GLN A 579 -20.60 -10.70 -21.77
N ALA A 580 -21.37 -10.47 -20.69
CA ALA A 580 -22.17 -11.50 -20.05
C ALA A 580 -23.26 -12.01 -20.98
N MET A 581 -23.91 -11.12 -21.76
CA MET A 581 -24.89 -11.51 -22.78
C MET A 581 -24.27 -12.40 -23.85
N ASN A 582 -23.10 -12.03 -24.37
CA ASN A 582 -22.43 -12.78 -25.43
C ASN A 582 -22.04 -14.20 -24.97
N ASN A 583 -21.46 -14.34 -23.78
CA ASN A 583 -21.05 -15.65 -23.27
C ASN A 583 -22.25 -16.52 -22.91
N LEU A 584 -23.30 -15.95 -22.31
CA LEU A 584 -24.54 -16.67 -22.06
C LEU A 584 -25.20 -17.13 -23.37
N ALA A 585 -25.22 -16.28 -24.39
CA ALA A 585 -25.76 -16.63 -25.70
C ALA A 585 -25.00 -17.78 -26.37
N ASN A 586 -23.68 -17.85 -26.21
CA ASN A 586 -22.88 -18.98 -26.70
C ASN A 586 -23.29 -20.31 -26.04
N ILE A 587 -23.50 -20.32 -24.71
CA ILE A 587 -23.97 -21.51 -24.00
C ILE A 587 -25.38 -21.91 -24.49
N LEU A 588 -26.30 -20.94 -24.61
CA LEU A 588 -27.66 -21.20 -25.08
C LEU A 588 -27.69 -21.70 -26.54
N LYS A 589 -26.79 -21.19 -27.38
CA LYS A 589 -26.60 -21.67 -28.76
C LYS A 589 -26.17 -23.14 -28.76
N ASP A 590 -25.21 -23.53 -27.92
CA ASP A 590 -24.77 -24.92 -27.79
C ASP A 590 -25.90 -25.84 -27.31
N GLU A 591 -26.79 -25.32 -26.43
CA GLU A 591 -28.00 -26.01 -25.97
C GLU A 591 -29.15 -26.00 -27.00
N ARG A 592 -28.92 -25.48 -28.21
CA ARG A 592 -29.93 -25.32 -29.29
C ARG A 592 -31.09 -24.38 -28.95
N LYS A 593 -30.98 -23.53 -27.93
CA LYS A 593 -31.93 -22.45 -27.60
C LYS A 593 -31.65 -21.20 -28.44
N LEU A 594 -31.78 -21.36 -29.76
CA LEU A 594 -31.30 -20.37 -30.74
C LEU A 594 -32.01 -19.01 -30.64
N THR A 595 -33.32 -19.00 -30.33
CA THR A 595 -34.11 -17.76 -30.23
C THR A 595 -33.66 -16.88 -29.06
N GLU A 596 -33.39 -17.48 -27.89
CA GLU A 596 -32.91 -16.74 -26.72
C GLU A 596 -31.48 -16.22 -26.94
N ALA A 597 -30.61 -17.05 -27.54
CA ALA A 597 -29.26 -16.67 -27.89
C ALA A 597 -29.24 -15.47 -28.87
N GLU A 598 -30.08 -15.50 -29.91
CA GLU A 598 -30.19 -14.42 -30.87
C GLU A 598 -30.66 -13.11 -30.20
N LEU A 599 -31.65 -13.19 -29.30
CA LEU A 599 -32.16 -12.02 -28.59
C LEU A 599 -31.06 -11.34 -27.75
N LEU A 600 -30.28 -12.12 -27.02
CA LEU A 600 -29.15 -11.63 -26.22
C LEU A 600 -28.06 -10.99 -27.10
N LEU A 601 -27.67 -11.65 -28.20
CA LEU A 601 -26.67 -11.11 -29.13
C LEU A 601 -27.14 -9.80 -29.79
N ARG A 602 -28.39 -9.73 -30.24
CA ARG A 602 -28.98 -8.50 -30.81
C ARG A 602 -29.02 -7.35 -29.80
N ARG A 603 -29.15 -7.65 -28.50
CA ARG A 603 -29.11 -6.64 -27.43
C ARG A 603 -27.68 -6.19 -27.16
N ALA A 604 -26.74 -7.13 -27.07
CA ALA A 604 -25.31 -6.85 -26.88
C ALA A 604 -24.76 -5.94 -27.98
N VAL A 605 -25.05 -6.26 -29.26
CA VAL A 605 -24.64 -5.42 -30.41
C VAL A 605 -25.23 -4.01 -30.34
N ARG A 606 -26.51 -3.88 -29.97
CA ARG A 606 -27.14 -2.55 -29.82
C ARG A 606 -26.50 -1.71 -28.72
N LEU A 607 -26.14 -2.33 -27.59
CA LEU A 607 -25.45 -1.65 -26.49
C LEU A 607 -24.04 -1.24 -26.89
N SER A 608 -23.27 -2.14 -27.50
CA SER A 608 -21.94 -1.85 -28.02
C SER A 608 -21.94 -0.68 -29.00
N PHE A 609 -22.92 -0.67 -29.92
CA PHE A 609 -23.09 0.43 -30.89
C PHE A 609 -23.48 1.75 -30.22
N ARG A 610 -24.37 1.73 -29.22
CA ARG A 610 -24.73 2.93 -28.44
C ARG A 610 -23.52 3.48 -27.68
N HIS A 611 -22.73 2.62 -27.03
CA HIS A 611 -21.51 3.03 -26.34
C HIS A 611 -20.52 3.68 -27.31
N MET A 612 -20.35 3.12 -28.51
CA MET A 612 -19.51 3.67 -29.58
C MET A 612 -19.96 5.08 -30.00
N LEU A 613 -21.28 5.27 -30.21
CA LEU A 613 -21.84 6.58 -30.57
C LEU A 613 -21.69 7.63 -29.47
N SER A 614 -21.94 7.24 -28.21
CA SER A 614 -21.78 8.15 -27.06
C SER A 614 -20.33 8.60 -26.87
N ALA A 615 -19.36 7.77 -27.24
CA ALA A 615 -17.94 8.12 -27.22
C ALA A 615 -17.60 9.13 -28.32
N THR A 616 -18.21 9.03 -29.51
CA THR A 616 -17.98 9.96 -30.63
C THR A 616 -18.67 11.31 -30.48
N GLU A 617 -19.84 11.39 -29.83
CA GLU A 617 -20.56 12.65 -29.61
C GLU A 617 -19.83 13.62 -28.68
N THR A 618 -18.88 13.15 -27.86
CA THR A 618 -18.01 14.04 -27.07
C THR A 618 -16.93 14.74 -27.91
N THR A 619 -16.82 14.44 -29.21
CA THR A 619 -15.75 14.98 -30.09
C THR A 619 -16.21 15.79 -31.30
N HIS A 620 -17.51 15.87 -31.60
CA HIS A 620 -17.99 16.69 -32.73
C HIS A 620 -19.22 17.51 -32.38
N SER A 621 -19.07 18.83 -32.53
CA SER A 621 -20.18 19.78 -32.62
C SER A 621 -21.18 19.34 -33.69
N GLU A 622 -22.47 19.46 -33.34
CA GLU A 622 -23.63 19.74 -34.18
C GLU A 622 -23.40 19.61 -35.70
N ASN A 623 -23.84 18.49 -36.30
CA ASN A 623 -24.42 18.37 -37.67
C ASN A 623 -24.31 16.95 -38.28
N ALA A 624 -24.78 15.91 -37.58
CA ALA A 624 -25.02 14.60 -38.21
C ALA A 624 -26.41 14.09 -37.87
N ALA A 625 -27.22 13.78 -38.89
CA ALA A 625 -28.55 13.22 -38.72
C ALA A 625 -28.48 11.85 -38.02
N PRO A 626 -29.38 11.56 -37.06
CA PRO A 626 -29.34 10.30 -36.32
C PRO A 626 -29.65 9.13 -37.25
N PHE A 627 -28.72 8.18 -37.34
CA PHE A 627 -28.95 6.91 -38.04
C PHE A 627 -29.99 6.09 -37.26
N ARG A 628 -31.20 5.95 -37.82
CA ARG A 628 -32.28 5.16 -37.23
C ARG A 628 -32.10 3.69 -37.58
N LEU A 629 -31.80 2.87 -36.57
CA LEU A 629 -31.97 1.41 -36.69
C LEU A 629 -33.46 1.09 -36.94
N PRO A 630 -33.78 0.06 -37.74
CA PRO A 630 -35.16 -0.32 -37.99
C PRO A 630 -35.86 -0.72 -36.69
N PRO A 631 -37.12 -0.30 -36.47
CA PRO A 631 -37.89 -0.71 -35.31
C PRO A 631 -38.08 -2.23 -35.35
N LEU A 632 -37.95 -2.88 -34.19
CA LEU A 632 -38.43 -4.25 -34.04
C LEU A 632 -39.94 -4.22 -34.29
N THR A 633 -40.39 -5.02 -35.26
CA THR A 633 -41.81 -5.31 -35.43
C THR A 633 -42.35 -5.90 -34.11
N PRO A 634 -43.55 -5.49 -33.68
CA PRO A 634 -44.18 -6.03 -32.47
C PRO A 634 -44.73 -7.42 -32.80
N ALA A 635 -43.86 -8.41 -32.97
CA ALA A 635 -44.22 -9.81 -33.08
C ALA A 635 -43.79 -10.52 -31.79
N ASN A 636 -44.75 -10.69 -30.89
CA ASN A 636 -44.63 -11.47 -29.66
C ASN A 636 -43.47 -11.08 -28.73
N THR A 637 -43.53 -9.86 -28.18
CA THR A 637 -43.17 -9.70 -26.77
C THR A 637 -44.21 -10.44 -25.92
N ARG A 638 -44.19 -11.78 -25.93
CA ARG A 638 -44.41 -12.45 -24.66
C ARG A 638 -43.30 -11.90 -23.80
N ASN A 639 -43.66 -11.15 -22.75
CA ASN A 639 -42.80 -11.02 -21.60
C ASN A 639 -42.29 -12.43 -21.35
N VAL A 640 -41.02 -12.69 -21.65
CA VAL A 640 -40.33 -13.83 -21.07
C VAL A 640 -40.22 -13.41 -19.62
N SER A 641 -41.32 -13.59 -18.88
CA SER A 641 -41.30 -13.69 -17.45
C SER A 641 -40.42 -14.90 -17.22
N PHE A 642 -39.13 -14.66 -17.01
CA PHE A 642 -38.34 -15.53 -16.18
C PHE A 642 -39.09 -15.55 -14.85
N THR A 643 -39.93 -16.57 -14.66
CA THR A 643 -40.33 -16.95 -13.32
C THR A 643 -39.02 -17.29 -12.63
N PRO A 644 -38.57 -16.47 -11.66
CA PRO A 644 -37.38 -16.84 -10.92
C PRO A 644 -37.67 -18.22 -10.32
N PRO A 645 -36.72 -19.16 -10.35
CA PRO A 645 -36.84 -20.34 -9.50
C PRO A 645 -37.11 -19.84 -8.07
N PRO A 646 -37.95 -20.54 -7.29
CA PRO A 646 -38.25 -20.12 -5.92
C PRO A 646 -36.94 -19.81 -5.23
N SER A 647 -36.83 -18.58 -4.73
CA SER A 647 -35.65 -18.09 -4.03
C SER A 647 -35.16 -19.18 -3.08
N PRO A 648 -33.89 -19.64 -3.17
CA PRO A 648 -33.30 -20.23 -2.00
C PRO A 648 -33.34 -19.12 -0.95
N ASN A 649 -34.19 -19.31 0.06
CA ASN A 649 -34.30 -18.49 1.25
C ASN A 649 -33.00 -18.56 2.05
N VAL A 650 -31.89 -18.08 1.49
CA VAL A 650 -30.61 -17.79 2.11
C VAL A 650 -29.98 -16.77 1.15
N ILE A 651 -30.15 -15.48 1.36
CA ILE A 651 -29.12 -14.64 1.95
C ILE A 651 -29.85 -13.47 2.64
N LYS A 652 -30.02 -13.59 3.97
CA LYS A 652 -30.28 -12.44 4.83
C LYS A 652 -29.09 -11.46 4.71
N PRO A 653 -29.28 -10.16 4.95
CA PRO A 653 -28.20 -9.18 5.02
C PRO A 653 -27.27 -9.48 6.22
N MET A 654 -26.40 -10.49 6.09
CA MET A 654 -25.39 -10.85 7.08
C MET A 654 -24.21 -9.88 7.11
N LEU A 655 -24.21 -8.85 6.25
CA LEU A 655 -23.17 -7.83 6.19
C LEU A 655 -23.36 -6.68 7.19
N LEU A 656 -24.56 -6.48 7.75
CA LEU A 656 -24.80 -5.40 8.73
C LEU A 656 -24.80 -5.89 10.19
N ALA A 657 -25.19 -7.14 10.46
CA ALA A 657 -25.34 -7.64 11.83
C ALA A 657 -24.00 -7.98 12.53
N ARG A 658 -22.89 -8.14 11.81
CA ARG A 658 -21.59 -8.50 12.40
C ARG A 658 -20.64 -7.31 12.63
N VAL A 659 -20.97 -6.13 12.13
CA VAL A 659 -20.05 -4.98 12.15
C VAL A 659 -20.14 -4.18 13.45
N LEU A 660 -21.24 -4.28 14.20
CA LEU A 660 -21.49 -3.37 15.34
C LEU A 660 -22.04 -4.03 16.61
N LEU A 661 -22.31 -5.34 16.64
CA LEU A 661 -22.72 -6.03 17.86
C LEU A 661 -21.86 -7.29 18.04
N PRO A 662 -20.97 -7.34 19.05
CA PRO A 662 -20.37 -8.59 19.47
C PRO A 662 -21.43 -9.34 20.28
N VAL A 663 -21.96 -10.43 19.76
CA VAL A 663 -22.63 -11.42 20.60
C VAL A 663 -22.21 -12.82 20.13
N ASP A 664 -21.40 -13.43 20.99
CA ASP A 664 -21.05 -14.84 21.21
C ASP A 664 -21.07 -15.86 20.05
#